data_AF-A0A7Y7P0A4-F1
#
_entry.id   AF-A0A7Y7P0A4-F1
#
_cell.length_a   1.000
_cell.length_b   1.000
_cell.length_c   1.000
_cell.angle_alpha   90.00
_cell.angle_beta   90.00
_cell.angle_gamma   90.00
#
_symmetry.space_group_name_H-M   'P 1'
#
loop_
_entity.id
_entity.type
_entity.pdbx_description
1 polymer ?
#
loop_
_entity_poly.entity_id
_entity_poly.type
_entity_poly.pdbx_seq_one_letter_code
_entity_poly.pdbx_strand_id
1 'polypeptide(L)'
;MNLHKTRILIAIVLGILSSSSIYAQKLIPFKLPDTGQTTSYTTTKGEDADFTINPPSLVDDGNGTITDYTTGLMWQKTDGGEMIFENASTYCNNLVLGGYDDWRLPTSHELFSINNYSVSNPALNSTYFTTTAAEYWWSSDVRADDATSVWVVNWGGGVGAHPKTETISAGGTKKMHVRAVRSLYSTTFTVDHFKDNGDGTITDNYTGLIWQKLKSTSTYTWEEALAYASGLSLANKTDWRIPNVKELYSLNDEKLHAPSFNTAYFTNISSGNFWSSTTLPNQTTKAWDINVDYGIVSYNEKTVKENVLLVRGGMDNNSLNFKEAFITGGDFSMGDHFGFVDPSHPSDELPLHNVKVNSFYISKYETTNQQFLAFLNSSLLSGAIEVRNNAVYATGGSDIYCYTNQFASYYSIGYDGKVFSIVDFRANHPMVGVMWSGAAAFCNWLSAQNGLQSCYNLTTWVCDFTKNGYRLPTEAEWEYAGRGGQTNPYYNYPWGNDQDITKANWPDSKDPYEGTTEASYPFTTPVGFYDGSLHLKSEYSWPGSAVSYQTTSGANAFGIYDMAGNVWELINDWYGQNYYSTSPYDNPKGPDVGFTMPDGKQYRGMRGGNWYNGYNITGGSVNDGHSRVSNRNPSYYRGPQDPNHPWYHIGFRVARNYDNSSTGITETKANGSADIILYQNFPNPFSSTTTIQFSLLKSGSVTLKVYNLLGQLEATIVNERLNQGLYSYQFNADNFPTGVYSYQLQIDNQQSIKKMIIIK
;
A
#
# COMPACT_ATOMS: atom_id res chain seq x y z
N MET A 1 -47.40 36.74 63.25
CA MET A 1 -48.03 37.17 61.98
C MET A 1 -46.98 37.02 60.87
N ASN A 2 -47.24 36.10 59.94
CA ASN A 2 -46.64 35.88 58.61
C ASN A 2 -45.15 35.48 58.41
N LEU A 3 -45.00 34.18 58.09
CA LEU A 3 -44.29 33.55 56.96
C LEU A 3 -42.76 33.63 56.81
N HIS A 4 -42.16 32.45 56.99
CA HIS A 4 -40.84 32.00 56.52
C HIS A 4 -40.64 32.17 54.99
N LYS A 5 -39.43 32.57 54.59
CA LYS A 5 -38.67 32.03 53.44
C LYS A 5 -37.17 32.33 53.64
N THR A 6 -36.42 31.33 54.10
CA THR A 6 -34.95 31.35 54.20
C THR A 6 -34.35 31.00 52.84
N ARG A 7 -33.48 31.86 52.31
CA ARG A 7 -32.76 31.65 51.03
C ARG A 7 -31.56 30.74 51.27
N ILE A 8 -31.48 29.66 50.49
CA ILE A 8 -30.34 28.73 50.45
C ILE A 8 -29.23 29.36 49.60
N LEU A 9 -28.05 29.54 50.20
CA LEU A 9 -26.77 29.78 49.51
C LEU A 9 -26.09 28.42 49.34
N ILE A 10 -25.86 27.97 48.11
CA ILE A 10 -25.03 26.80 47.81
C ILE A 10 -23.61 27.30 47.53
N ALA A 11 -22.68 27.01 48.44
CA ALA A 11 -21.25 27.14 48.22
C ALA A 11 -20.74 25.85 47.58
N ILE A 12 -20.22 25.94 46.35
CA ILE A 12 -19.52 24.84 45.68
C ILE A 12 -18.05 24.91 46.08
N VAL A 13 -17.58 23.85 46.75
CA VAL A 13 -16.17 23.64 47.10
C VAL A 13 -15.41 23.20 45.85
N LEU A 14 -14.41 24.00 45.45
CA LEU A 14 -13.40 23.65 44.45
C LEU A 14 -12.49 22.55 45.02
N GLY A 15 -12.70 21.31 44.56
CA GLY A 15 -11.69 20.25 44.62
C GLY A 15 -10.81 20.31 43.38
N ILE A 16 -9.50 20.51 43.58
CA ILE A 16 -8.49 20.45 42.53
C ILE A 16 -8.37 18.99 42.08
N LEU A 17 -8.98 18.66 40.93
CA LEU A 17 -8.69 17.45 40.19
C LEU A 17 -7.51 17.75 39.27
N SER A 18 -6.37 17.13 39.53
CA SER A 18 -5.30 17.01 38.55
C SER A 18 -5.86 16.25 37.34
N SER A 19 -5.99 16.94 36.21
CA SER A 19 -6.40 16.35 34.94
C SER A 19 -5.30 15.41 34.44
N SER A 20 -5.46 14.11 34.70
CA SER A 20 -4.82 13.09 33.87
C SER A 20 -5.42 13.16 32.47
N SER A 21 -4.58 13.52 31.51
CA SER A 21 -4.88 13.58 30.09
C SER A 21 -5.37 12.21 29.61
N ILE A 22 -6.66 12.06 29.33
CA ILE A 22 -7.20 10.88 28.64
C ILE A 22 -6.86 11.06 27.17
N TYR A 23 -5.73 10.50 26.73
CA TYR A 23 -5.41 10.35 25.32
C TYR A 23 -6.45 9.42 24.69
N ALA A 24 -7.23 9.94 23.75
CA ALA A 24 -8.13 9.14 22.93
C ALA A 24 -7.29 8.14 22.11
N GLN A 25 -7.69 6.88 22.22
CA GLN A 25 -6.91 5.71 21.84
C GLN A 25 -7.08 5.39 20.34
N LYS A 26 -5.96 5.28 19.60
CA LYS A 26 -5.85 5.14 18.13
C LYS A 26 -5.92 3.69 17.60
N LEU A 27 -6.98 3.33 16.88
CA LEU A 27 -7.38 1.99 16.41
C LEU A 27 -6.86 1.57 15.01
N ILE A 28 -5.76 0.84 14.87
CA ILE A 28 -5.36 0.34 13.53
C ILE A 28 -6.04 -1.01 13.23
N PRO A 29 -6.57 -1.25 12.00
CA PRO A 29 -6.94 -2.59 11.56
C PRO A 29 -5.75 -3.54 11.70
N PHE A 30 -5.94 -4.69 12.35
CA PHE A 30 -4.86 -5.66 12.54
C PHE A 30 -4.54 -6.35 11.22
N LYS A 31 -3.52 -5.85 10.51
CA LYS A 31 -2.96 -6.57 9.36
C LYS A 31 -2.25 -7.83 9.86
N LEU A 32 -2.79 -8.98 9.47
CA LEU A 32 -2.15 -10.27 9.74
C LEU A 32 -0.86 -10.39 8.95
N PRO A 33 0.30 -10.62 9.59
CA PRO A 33 1.54 -10.86 8.89
C PRO A 33 1.52 -12.23 8.20
N ASP A 34 2.15 -12.33 7.05
CA ASP A 34 2.36 -13.61 6.37
C ASP A 34 3.15 -14.57 7.29
N THR A 35 3.07 -15.87 6.98
CA THR A 35 3.73 -16.90 7.78
C THR A 35 5.25 -16.89 7.63
N GLY A 36 5.77 -16.23 6.60
CA GLY A 36 7.17 -16.22 6.21
C GLY A 36 7.56 -17.37 5.27
N GLN A 37 6.64 -18.28 4.93
CA GLN A 37 6.89 -19.34 3.94
C GLN A 37 7.04 -18.79 2.54
N THR A 38 8.19 -19.07 1.92
CA THR A 38 8.52 -18.70 0.53
C THR A 38 9.00 -19.89 -0.30
N THR A 39 9.18 -21.05 0.35
CA THR A 39 9.54 -22.31 -0.30
C THR A 39 8.27 -23.01 -0.74
N SER A 40 8.19 -23.40 -2.01
CA SER A 40 7.09 -24.21 -2.53
C SER A 40 7.27 -25.68 -2.13
N TYR A 41 6.20 -26.30 -1.64
CA TYR A 41 6.13 -27.69 -1.19
C TYR A 41 5.21 -28.55 -2.06
N THR A 42 4.57 -27.97 -3.08
CA THR A 42 3.78 -28.67 -4.09
C THR A 42 3.85 -27.99 -5.45
N THR A 43 3.50 -28.72 -6.51
CA THR A 43 3.27 -28.12 -7.83
C THR A 43 1.85 -27.55 -7.98
N THR A 44 0.94 -27.85 -7.06
CA THR A 44 -0.44 -27.35 -7.09
C THR A 44 -0.49 -25.93 -6.54
N LYS A 45 -0.88 -24.98 -7.38
CA LYS A 45 -1.00 -23.57 -6.98
C LYS A 45 -2.09 -23.39 -5.91
N GLY A 46 -1.80 -22.56 -4.92
CA GLY A 46 -2.68 -22.19 -3.82
C GLY A 46 -2.06 -22.40 -2.44
N GLU A 47 -0.82 -22.88 -2.37
CA GLU A 47 -0.11 -23.05 -1.10
C GLU A 47 0.38 -21.70 -0.55
N ASP A 48 0.82 -21.68 0.71
CA ASP A 48 1.22 -20.44 1.40
C ASP A 48 2.29 -19.64 0.62
N ALA A 49 3.29 -20.33 0.08
CA ALA A 49 4.39 -19.71 -0.68
C ALA A 49 3.97 -19.09 -2.02
N ASP A 50 2.76 -19.37 -2.53
CA ASP A 50 2.23 -18.73 -3.74
C ASP A 50 1.70 -17.31 -3.48
N PHE A 51 1.60 -16.90 -2.21
CA PHE A 51 1.04 -15.62 -1.81
C PHE A 51 2.03 -14.85 -0.92
N THR A 52 2.20 -13.57 -1.23
CA THR A 52 2.89 -12.61 -0.36
C THR A 52 1.98 -11.41 -0.25
N ILE A 53 1.31 -11.28 0.89
CA ILE A 53 0.22 -10.30 1.11
C ILE A 53 0.72 -9.23 2.08
N ASN A 54 1.12 -9.65 3.27
CA ASN A 54 1.58 -8.79 4.34
C ASN A 54 2.91 -9.33 4.88
N PRO A 55 4.03 -9.23 4.13
CA PRO A 55 5.30 -9.77 4.58
C PRO A 55 5.67 -9.21 5.97
N PRO A 56 6.23 -10.03 6.90
CA PRO A 56 6.62 -9.54 8.22
C PRO A 56 7.61 -8.38 8.12
N SER A 57 7.31 -7.28 8.81
CA SER A 57 8.14 -6.07 8.83
C SER A 57 8.64 -5.78 10.24
N LEU A 58 9.69 -6.49 10.64
CA LEU A 58 10.31 -6.38 11.96
C LEU A 58 11.52 -5.44 11.92
N VAL A 59 11.63 -4.56 12.91
CA VAL A 59 12.77 -3.67 13.12
C VAL A 59 13.27 -3.79 14.55
N ASP A 60 14.58 -3.96 14.71
CA ASP A 60 15.24 -3.85 16.01
C ASP A 60 15.51 -2.38 16.31
N ASP A 61 14.89 -1.87 17.38
CA ASP A 61 14.98 -0.46 17.77
C ASP A 61 16.30 -0.15 18.51
N GLY A 62 17.14 -1.16 18.78
CA GLY A 62 18.45 -0.98 19.42
C GLY A 62 18.38 -0.66 20.92
N ASN A 63 17.20 -0.66 21.51
CA ASN A 63 16.91 -0.34 22.92
C ASN A 63 16.30 -1.53 23.69
N GLY A 64 16.33 -2.73 23.11
CA GLY A 64 15.70 -3.94 23.66
C GLY A 64 14.26 -4.21 23.18
N THR A 65 13.73 -3.41 22.26
CA THR A 65 12.41 -3.62 21.63
C THR A 65 12.51 -3.99 20.16
N ILE A 66 11.52 -4.75 19.68
CA ILE A 66 11.32 -5.06 18.27
C ILE A 66 9.99 -4.47 17.84
N THR A 67 9.99 -3.60 16.84
CA THR A 67 8.77 -3.05 16.24
C THR A 67 8.33 -3.90 15.07
N ASP A 68 7.07 -4.34 15.08
CA ASP A 68 6.39 -4.98 13.95
C ASP A 68 5.48 -3.96 13.26
N TYR A 69 5.94 -3.45 12.11
CA TYR A 69 5.20 -2.48 11.31
C TYR A 69 4.02 -3.10 10.55
N THR A 70 3.98 -4.43 10.41
CA THR A 70 2.85 -5.11 9.79
C THR A 70 1.67 -5.12 10.75
N THR A 71 1.87 -5.55 12.00
CA THR A 71 0.79 -5.62 13.00
C THR A 71 0.54 -4.31 13.75
N GLY A 72 1.52 -3.39 13.76
CA GLY A 72 1.49 -2.19 14.59
C GLY A 72 1.79 -2.47 16.07
N LEU A 73 2.40 -3.62 16.37
CA LEU A 73 2.80 -4.03 17.71
C LEU A 73 4.29 -3.78 17.94
N MET A 74 4.66 -3.55 19.20
CA MET A 74 6.05 -3.52 19.65
C MET A 74 6.26 -4.58 20.72
N TRP A 75 7.35 -5.31 20.60
CA TRP A 75 7.63 -6.52 21.35
C TRP A 75 8.90 -6.38 22.18
N GLN A 76 8.89 -7.02 23.34
CA GLN A 76 10.10 -7.26 24.12
C GLN A 76 11.06 -8.17 23.32
N LYS A 77 12.30 -7.74 23.08
CA LYS A 77 13.28 -8.50 22.25
C LYS A 77 13.74 -9.80 22.91
N THR A 78 14.19 -9.72 24.15
CA THR A 78 14.51 -10.87 25.00
C THR A 78 13.33 -11.10 25.92
N ASP A 79 12.79 -12.31 25.98
CA ASP A 79 11.63 -12.60 26.83
C ASP A 79 11.96 -12.42 28.34
N GLY A 80 10.92 -12.33 29.17
CA GLY A 80 11.01 -12.14 30.62
C GLY A 80 11.43 -13.37 31.41
N GLY A 81 11.75 -14.49 30.74
CA GLY A 81 12.11 -15.75 31.39
C GLY A 81 10.90 -16.57 31.84
N GLU A 82 11.21 -17.70 32.49
CA GLU A 82 10.23 -18.63 33.03
C GLU A 82 9.51 -18.05 34.26
N MET A 83 8.18 -18.15 34.27
CA MET A 83 7.37 -17.75 35.44
C MET A 83 5.98 -18.37 35.41
N ILE A 84 5.34 -18.41 36.59
CA ILE A 84 3.93 -18.80 36.72
C ILE A 84 3.01 -17.79 36.03
N PHE A 85 1.86 -18.25 35.54
CA PHE A 85 0.89 -17.41 34.82
C PHE A 85 0.48 -16.15 35.62
N GLU A 86 0.22 -16.28 36.93
CA GLU A 86 -0.21 -15.16 37.76
C GLU A 86 0.87 -14.05 37.89
N ASN A 87 2.14 -14.40 37.71
CA ASN A 87 3.23 -13.43 37.68
C ASN A 87 3.41 -12.80 36.28
N ALA A 88 2.92 -13.41 35.21
CA ALA A 88 3.12 -12.96 33.84
C ALA A 88 2.54 -11.57 33.58
N SER A 89 1.26 -11.36 33.94
CA SER A 89 0.61 -10.05 33.79
C SER A 89 1.28 -9.00 34.66
N THR A 90 1.62 -9.36 35.90
CA THR A 90 2.33 -8.47 36.83
C THR A 90 3.71 -8.08 36.29
N TYR A 91 4.44 -9.01 35.68
CA TYR A 91 5.72 -8.73 35.05
C TYR A 91 5.57 -7.71 33.92
N CYS A 92 4.65 -7.97 32.98
CA CYS A 92 4.46 -7.08 31.84
C CYS A 92 4.01 -5.67 32.28
N ASN A 93 3.04 -5.57 33.19
CA ASN A 93 2.48 -4.29 33.63
C ASN A 93 3.49 -3.42 34.42
N ASN A 94 4.56 -4.01 34.95
CA ASN A 94 5.63 -3.29 35.66
C ASN A 94 6.90 -3.13 34.81
N LEU A 95 6.91 -3.64 33.58
CA LEU A 95 8.07 -3.57 32.70
C LEU A 95 8.25 -2.12 32.22
N VAL A 96 9.46 -1.58 32.40
CA VAL A 96 9.90 -0.34 31.75
C VAL A 96 11.03 -0.68 30.79
N LEU A 97 10.76 -0.60 29.49
CA LEU A 97 11.68 -1.01 28.43
C LEU A 97 11.54 -0.11 27.21
N GLY A 98 12.67 0.24 26.57
CA GLY A 98 12.69 1.09 25.39
C GLY A 98 12.18 2.53 25.61
N GLY A 99 12.04 2.95 26.87
CA GLY A 99 11.42 4.23 27.24
C GLY A 99 9.90 4.18 27.42
N TYR A 100 9.30 2.98 27.45
CA TYR A 100 7.86 2.77 27.58
C TYR A 100 7.51 1.95 28.82
N ASP A 101 6.34 2.23 29.40
CA ASP A 101 5.81 1.65 30.65
C ASP A 101 4.37 1.10 30.51
N ASP A 102 3.84 1.03 29.29
CA ASP A 102 2.49 0.56 28.92
C ASP A 102 2.50 -0.88 28.36
N TRP A 103 3.45 -1.69 28.83
CA TRP A 103 3.62 -3.08 28.42
C TRP A 103 2.53 -3.98 29.03
N ARG A 104 2.12 -5.00 28.28
CA ARG A 104 1.09 -5.97 28.70
C ARG A 104 1.41 -7.39 28.25
N LEU A 105 0.73 -8.35 28.87
CA LEU A 105 0.71 -9.73 28.41
C LEU A 105 -0.05 -9.77 27.07
N PRO A 106 0.54 -10.32 26.00
CA PRO A 106 -0.12 -10.45 24.70
C PRO A 106 -1.28 -11.44 24.72
N THR A 107 -2.24 -11.25 23.81
CA THR A 107 -3.24 -12.26 23.49
C THR A 107 -2.63 -13.45 22.74
N SER A 108 -3.37 -14.55 22.63
CA SER A 108 -3.01 -15.73 21.83
C SER A 108 -2.77 -15.34 20.37
N HIS A 109 -3.65 -14.51 19.79
CA HIS A 109 -3.53 -13.98 18.43
C HIS A 109 -2.26 -13.14 18.24
N GLU A 110 -1.94 -12.27 19.20
CA GLU A 110 -0.75 -11.43 19.13
C GLU A 110 0.52 -12.28 19.21
N LEU A 111 0.62 -13.20 20.18
CA LEU A 111 1.78 -14.10 20.25
C LEU A 111 1.91 -14.99 19.01
N PHE A 112 0.79 -15.44 18.46
CA PHE A 112 0.79 -16.26 17.26
C PHE A 112 1.28 -15.49 16.03
N SER A 113 1.00 -14.19 15.97
CA SER A 113 1.36 -13.33 14.85
C SER A 113 2.88 -13.23 14.60
N ILE A 114 3.71 -13.32 15.64
CA ILE A 114 5.17 -13.25 15.53
C ILE A 114 5.84 -14.57 15.12
N ASN A 115 5.08 -15.67 15.04
CA ASN A 115 5.62 -16.94 14.58
C ASN A 115 6.11 -16.86 13.12
N ASN A 116 7.25 -17.48 12.83
CA ASN A 116 7.77 -17.64 11.48
C ASN A 116 7.79 -19.12 11.10
N TYR A 117 6.94 -19.52 10.16
CA TYR A 117 6.75 -20.90 9.72
C TYR A 117 7.71 -21.36 8.63
N SER A 118 8.67 -20.52 8.22
CA SER A 118 9.84 -20.98 7.45
C SER A 118 10.92 -21.61 8.33
N VAL A 119 10.84 -21.42 9.65
CA VAL A 119 11.79 -21.98 10.61
C VAL A 119 11.06 -22.84 11.62
N SER A 120 11.76 -23.80 12.20
CA SER A 120 11.21 -24.66 13.25
C SER A 120 12.19 -24.69 14.42
N ASN A 121 11.62 -24.71 15.62
CA ASN A 121 12.33 -24.87 16.88
C ASN A 121 13.44 -23.83 17.19
N PRO A 122 13.13 -22.53 17.40
CA PRO A 122 11.77 -21.99 17.54
C PRO A 122 11.18 -21.58 16.19
N ALA A 123 9.85 -21.60 16.08
CA ALA A 123 9.12 -20.95 15.00
C ALA A 123 9.14 -19.42 15.17
N LEU A 124 10.33 -18.81 15.30
CA LEU A 124 10.53 -17.40 15.61
C LEU A 124 11.75 -16.88 14.83
N ASN A 125 11.71 -15.63 14.37
CA ASN A 125 12.85 -15.03 13.67
C ASN A 125 13.96 -14.64 14.66
N SER A 126 14.98 -15.49 14.77
CA SER A 126 16.13 -15.33 15.68
C SER A 126 17.06 -14.16 15.34
N THR A 127 16.89 -13.53 14.17
CA THR A 127 17.57 -12.27 13.84
C THR A 127 17.07 -11.13 14.71
N TYR A 128 15.77 -11.12 15.01
CA TYR A 128 15.13 -10.07 15.79
C TYR A 128 14.92 -10.48 17.24
N PHE A 129 14.47 -11.70 17.49
CA PHE A 129 14.15 -12.14 18.85
C PHE A 129 15.24 -13.01 19.45
N THR A 130 15.58 -12.76 20.72
CA THR A 130 16.54 -13.58 21.45
C THR A 130 15.95 -14.96 21.68
N THR A 131 16.66 -16.00 21.21
CA THR A 131 16.35 -17.40 21.47
C THR A 131 16.61 -17.72 22.95
N THR A 132 15.62 -18.28 23.64
CA THR A 132 15.68 -18.63 25.07
C THR A 132 15.49 -20.14 25.27
N ALA A 133 15.37 -20.59 26.52
CA ALA A 133 15.06 -21.99 26.82
C ALA A 133 13.55 -22.27 26.92
N ALA A 134 12.69 -21.34 26.50
CA ALA A 134 11.25 -21.48 26.55
C ALA A 134 10.78 -22.72 25.75
N GLU A 135 9.78 -23.42 26.26
CA GLU A 135 9.00 -24.37 25.44
C GLU A 135 7.69 -23.75 24.97
N TYR A 136 7.21 -22.74 25.71
CA TYR A 136 5.91 -22.10 25.51
C TYR A 136 5.96 -20.65 26.02
N TRP A 137 5.07 -19.80 25.50
CA TRP A 137 4.82 -18.46 26.01
C TRP A 137 3.37 -18.29 26.44
N TRP A 138 3.16 -17.72 27.63
CA TRP A 138 1.83 -17.39 28.17
C TRP A 138 1.16 -16.28 27.36
N SER A 139 -0.09 -16.51 26.95
CA SER A 139 -0.99 -15.44 26.49
C SER A 139 -1.87 -14.93 27.64
N SER A 140 -2.61 -13.85 27.42
CA SER A 140 -3.61 -13.33 28.35
C SER A 140 -4.94 -14.11 28.33
N ASP A 141 -5.13 -15.02 27.38
CA ASP A 141 -6.44 -15.61 27.12
C ASP A 141 -6.66 -16.88 27.93
N VAL A 142 -7.75 -16.89 28.69
CA VAL A 142 -8.20 -18.02 29.49
C VAL A 142 -9.12 -18.88 28.62
N ARG A 143 -9.02 -20.21 28.75
CA ARG A 143 -9.86 -21.14 28.00
C ARG A 143 -11.34 -20.98 28.40
N ALA A 144 -12.23 -20.89 27.40
CA ALA A 144 -13.66 -20.57 27.58
C ALA A 144 -14.40 -21.44 28.62
N ASP A 145 -14.17 -22.75 28.63
CA ASP A 145 -14.82 -23.72 29.52
C ASP A 145 -14.01 -24.09 30.77
N ASP A 146 -12.76 -23.63 30.88
CA ASP A 146 -11.87 -23.99 31.99
C ASP A 146 -10.99 -22.80 32.41
N ALA A 147 -11.43 -22.11 33.47
CA ALA A 147 -10.72 -20.96 34.02
C ALA A 147 -9.35 -21.28 34.65
N THR A 148 -9.02 -22.57 34.83
CA THR A 148 -7.72 -23.03 35.33
C THR A 148 -6.69 -23.24 34.23
N SER A 149 -7.13 -23.18 32.97
CA SER A 149 -6.30 -23.34 31.78
C SER A 149 -6.21 -22.05 30.98
N VAL A 150 -5.03 -21.79 30.41
CA VAL A 150 -4.72 -20.58 29.64
C VAL A 150 -4.08 -20.97 28.32
N TRP A 151 -4.35 -20.17 27.28
CA TRP A 151 -3.78 -20.38 25.97
C TRP A 151 -2.29 -20.04 25.95
N VAL A 152 -1.51 -20.87 25.27
CA VAL A 152 -0.07 -20.69 25.08
C VAL A 152 0.29 -20.92 23.62
N VAL A 153 1.32 -20.20 23.17
CA VAL A 153 1.98 -20.47 21.89
C VAL A 153 3.24 -21.27 22.18
N ASN A 154 3.41 -22.41 21.50
CA ASN A 154 4.55 -23.29 21.72
C ASN A 154 5.75 -22.91 20.84
N TRP A 155 6.92 -23.40 21.24
CA TRP A 155 8.19 -23.24 20.51
C TRP A 155 8.15 -23.75 19.06
N GLY A 156 7.29 -24.71 18.75
CA GLY A 156 7.10 -25.24 17.40
C GLY A 156 6.16 -24.42 16.51
N GLY A 157 5.48 -23.40 17.03
CA GLY A 157 4.50 -22.57 16.32
C GLY A 157 3.04 -23.01 16.46
N GLY A 158 2.73 -24.01 17.30
CA GLY A 158 1.36 -24.42 17.61
C GLY A 158 0.73 -23.62 18.75
N VAL A 159 -0.59 -23.72 18.89
CA VAL A 159 -1.39 -23.06 19.93
C VAL A 159 -2.23 -24.09 20.66
N GLY A 160 -2.20 -24.05 21.99
CA GLY A 160 -2.95 -24.97 22.84
C GLY A 160 -3.15 -24.41 24.24
N ALA A 161 -4.10 -24.97 24.99
CA ALA A 161 -4.33 -24.57 26.37
C ALA A 161 -3.54 -25.46 27.36
N HIS A 162 -2.98 -24.86 28.39
CA HIS A 162 -2.28 -25.54 29.47
C HIS A 162 -2.75 -25.06 30.85
N PRO A 163 -2.69 -25.89 31.90
CA PRO A 163 -2.98 -25.45 33.26
C PRO A 163 -2.05 -24.30 33.67
N LYS A 164 -2.57 -23.33 34.42
CA LYS A 164 -1.79 -22.20 34.97
C LYS A 164 -0.57 -22.65 35.81
N THR A 165 -0.57 -23.89 36.30
CA THR A 165 0.48 -24.51 37.12
C THR A 165 1.51 -25.33 36.33
N GLU A 166 1.43 -25.41 34.99
CA GLU A 166 2.28 -26.30 34.18
C GLU A 166 3.77 -25.88 34.13
N THR A 167 4.09 -24.67 34.58
CA THR A 167 5.48 -24.21 34.57
C THR A 167 6.33 -24.84 35.67
N ILE A 168 7.64 -24.99 35.44
CA ILE A 168 8.58 -25.59 36.41
C ILE A 168 8.51 -24.88 37.77
N SER A 169 8.43 -23.54 37.81
CA SER A 169 8.33 -22.79 39.06
C SER A 169 7.03 -23.01 39.85
N ALA A 170 6.00 -23.61 39.24
CA ALA A 170 4.75 -24.03 39.89
C ALA A 170 4.65 -25.55 40.12
N GLY A 171 5.73 -26.31 39.88
CA GLY A 171 5.75 -27.76 40.03
C GLY A 171 5.30 -28.54 38.79
N GLY A 172 5.10 -27.87 37.65
CA GLY A 172 4.88 -28.52 36.37
C GLY A 172 6.18 -28.95 35.68
N THR A 173 6.06 -29.38 34.42
CA THR A 173 7.19 -30.00 33.70
C THR A 173 7.73 -29.15 32.55
N LYS A 174 7.06 -28.05 32.20
CA LYS A 174 7.34 -27.25 31.01
C LYS A 174 7.94 -25.89 31.35
N LYS A 175 8.80 -25.38 30.48
CA LYS A 175 9.33 -24.01 30.60
C LYS A 175 8.39 -23.00 29.95
N MET A 176 7.49 -22.44 30.74
CA MET A 176 6.53 -21.43 30.28
C MET A 176 7.10 -20.03 30.53
N HIS A 177 7.39 -19.30 29.46
CA HIS A 177 7.97 -17.96 29.50
C HIS A 177 6.93 -16.87 29.24
N VAL A 178 7.34 -15.62 29.39
CA VAL A 178 6.51 -14.44 29.11
C VAL A 178 7.25 -13.49 28.19
N ARG A 179 6.59 -13.01 27.15
CA ARG A 179 7.11 -11.94 26.28
C ARG A 179 6.10 -10.80 26.29
N ALA A 180 6.53 -9.62 26.74
CA ALA A 180 5.64 -8.46 26.77
C ALA A 180 5.41 -7.89 25.36
N VAL A 181 4.20 -7.37 25.15
CA VAL A 181 3.82 -6.61 23.96
C VAL A 181 3.26 -5.26 24.39
N ARG A 182 3.35 -4.28 23.49
CA ARG A 182 2.60 -3.05 23.55
C ARG A 182 2.11 -2.69 22.16
N SER A 183 1.07 -1.89 22.08
CA SER A 183 0.57 -1.40 20.81
C SER A 183 1.20 -0.05 20.49
N LEU A 184 1.63 0.18 19.25
CA LEU A 184 2.09 1.51 18.81
C LEU A 184 0.94 2.53 18.80
N TYR A 185 -0.28 2.02 18.74
CA TYR A 185 -1.52 2.75 18.63
C TYR A 185 -2.54 2.07 19.51
N SER A 186 -3.42 2.84 20.13
CA SER A 186 -4.28 2.27 21.14
C SER A 186 -5.60 1.74 20.60
N THR A 187 -5.83 0.45 20.72
CA THR A 187 -6.92 -0.28 20.05
C THR A 187 -8.16 -0.43 20.94
N THR A 188 -9.26 0.26 20.62
CA THR A 188 -10.61 -0.03 21.13
C THR A 188 -11.57 -0.43 20.01
N PHE A 189 -11.75 -1.72 19.70
CA PHE A 189 -12.61 -2.10 18.58
C PHE A 189 -14.08 -1.70 18.84
N THR A 190 -14.60 -0.72 18.10
CA THR A 190 -16.01 -0.29 18.16
C THR A 190 -16.84 -0.79 16.97
N VAL A 191 -16.23 -1.59 16.08
CA VAL A 191 -16.88 -2.16 14.89
C VAL A 191 -17.04 -3.66 15.09
N ASP A 192 -18.19 -4.18 14.64
CA ASP A 192 -18.45 -5.62 14.61
C ASP A 192 -17.36 -6.32 13.80
N HIS A 193 -16.72 -7.33 14.39
CA HIS A 193 -15.57 -8.05 13.78
C HIS A 193 -15.91 -8.58 12.38
N PHE A 194 -17.11 -9.14 12.22
CA PHE A 194 -17.57 -9.70 10.96
C PHE A 194 -18.79 -8.96 10.41
N LYS A 195 -18.89 -8.89 9.08
CA LYS A 195 -20.06 -8.42 8.34
C LYS A 195 -20.48 -9.47 7.33
N ASP A 196 -21.75 -9.88 7.38
CA ASP A 196 -22.35 -10.71 6.33
C ASP A 196 -22.67 -9.85 5.10
N ASN A 197 -22.16 -10.26 3.93
CA ASN A 197 -22.37 -9.54 2.68
C ASN A 197 -23.68 -9.94 1.97
N GLY A 198 -24.37 -10.98 2.44
CA GLY A 198 -25.65 -11.44 1.86
C GLY A 198 -25.52 -12.21 0.54
N ASP A 199 -24.29 -12.48 0.08
CA ASP A 199 -23.96 -13.18 -1.17
C ASP A 199 -23.25 -14.53 -0.94
N GLY A 200 -23.25 -15.01 0.31
CA GLY A 200 -22.53 -16.21 0.73
C GLY A 200 -21.09 -15.93 1.20
N THR A 201 -20.70 -14.67 1.35
CA THR A 201 -19.40 -14.26 1.88
C THR A 201 -19.50 -13.43 3.16
N ILE A 202 -18.44 -13.49 3.98
CA ILE A 202 -18.28 -12.72 5.21
C ILE A 202 -17.05 -11.81 5.07
N THR A 203 -17.22 -10.52 5.33
CA THR A 203 -16.10 -9.59 5.45
C THR A 203 -15.58 -9.62 6.89
N ASP A 204 -14.30 -9.88 7.05
CA ASP A 204 -13.56 -9.69 8.30
C ASP A 204 -13.05 -8.23 8.33
N ASN A 205 -13.65 -7.42 9.19
CA ASN A 205 -13.34 -6.00 9.31
C ASN A 205 -12.01 -5.73 10.02
N TYR A 206 -11.44 -6.73 10.71
CA TYR A 206 -10.18 -6.58 11.43
C TYR A 206 -9.00 -6.83 10.49
N THR A 207 -9.08 -7.88 9.68
CA THR A 207 -8.01 -8.30 8.78
C THR A 207 -8.17 -7.75 7.37
N GLY A 208 -9.38 -7.33 7.01
CA GLY A 208 -9.72 -6.93 5.65
C GLY A 208 -9.72 -8.11 4.68
N LEU A 209 -10.00 -9.33 5.16
CA LEU A 209 -10.18 -10.54 4.35
C LEU A 209 -11.66 -10.80 4.05
N ILE A 210 -11.95 -11.49 2.96
CA ILE A 210 -13.30 -12.00 2.65
C ILE A 210 -13.26 -13.52 2.72
N TRP A 211 -14.19 -14.08 3.48
CA TRP A 211 -14.30 -15.49 3.77
C TRP A 211 -15.55 -16.09 3.15
N GLN A 212 -15.51 -17.38 2.85
CA GLN A 212 -16.75 -18.13 2.64
C GLN A 212 -17.60 -18.09 3.91
N LYS A 213 -18.91 -17.95 3.76
CA LYS A 213 -19.85 -18.07 4.87
C LYS A 213 -20.02 -19.52 5.36
N LEU A 214 -19.91 -20.47 4.43
CA LEU A 214 -20.07 -21.90 4.67
C LEU A 214 -18.75 -22.61 4.42
N LYS A 215 -18.40 -23.58 5.28
CA LYS A 215 -17.33 -24.54 4.98
C LYS A 215 -17.69 -25.44 3.79
N SER A 216 -16.68 -26.16 3.29
CA SER A 216 -16.87 -27.19 2.27
C SER A 216 -17.91 -28.27 2.68
N THR A 217 -18.66 -28.75 1.68
CA THR A 217 -19.65 -29.85 1.86
C THR A 217 -19.01 -31.23 1.96
N SER A 218 -17.79 -31.38 1.45
CA SER A 218 -16.96 -32.59 1.54
C SER A 218 -15.66 -32.28 2.29
N THR A 219 -14.95 -33.32 2.73
CA THR A 219 -13.58 -33.22 3.24
C THR A 219 -12.57 -33.57 2.16
N TYR A 220 -11.39 -32.97 2.24
CA TYR A 220 -10.36 -33.04 1.22
C TYR A 220 -8.99 -33.33 1.82
N THR A 221 -8.17 -34.11 1.12
CA THR A 221 -6.72 -34.09 1.33
C THR A 221 -6.18 -32.70 1.03
N TRP A 222 -4.98 -32.39 1.52
CA TRP A 222 -4.41 -31.06 1.36
C TRP A 222 -4.27 -30.67 -0.12
N GLU A 223 -3.84 -31.59 -0.98
CA GLU A 223 -3.78 -31.39 -2.43
C GLU A 223 -5.16 -31.22 -3.10
N GLU A 224 -6.13 -32.07 -2.72
CA GLU A 224 -7.51 -31.94 -3.21
C GLU A 224 -8.13 -30.60 -2.78
N ALA A 225 -7.77 -30.08 -1.60
CA ALA A 225 -8.26 -28.82 -1.08
C ALA A 225 -7.74 -27.62 -1.91
N LEU A 226 -6.46 -27.63 -2.30
CA LEU A 226 -5.88 -26.60 -3.16
C LEU A 226 -6.56 -26.57 -4.53
N ALA A 227 -6.75 -27.76 -5.12
CA ALA A 227 -7.49 -27.91 -6.36
C ALA A 227 -8.94 -27.43 -6.24
N TYR A 228 -9.63 -27.78 -5.15
CA TYR A 228 -11.00 -27.31 -4.85
C TYR A 228 -11.07 -25.78 -4.79
N ALA A 229 -10.12 -25.14 -4.11
CA ALA A 229 -10.07 -23.69 -4.00
C ALA A 229 -9.95 -23.01 -5.37
N SER A 230 -9.04 -23.50 -6.21
CA SER A 230 -8.78 -22.95 -7.55
C SER A 230 -9.97 -23.06 -8.51
N GLY A 231 -10.88 -24.00 -8.27
CA GLY A 231 -12.08 -24.23 -9.08
C GLY A 231 -13.33 -23.52 -8.58
N LEU A 232 -13.28 -22.86 -7.42
CA LEU A 232 -14.47 -22.24 -6.83
C LEU A 232 -14.80 -20.90 -7.51
N SER A 233 -16.05 -20.76 -7.92
CA SER A 233 -16.68 -19.46 -8.20
C SER A 233 -17.78 -19.19 -7.19
N LEU A 234 -17.61 -18.15 -6.37
CA LEU A 234 -18.58 -17.71 -5.36
C LEU A 234 -18.63 -16.19 -5.36
N ALA A 235 -19.83 -15.61 -5.25
CA ALA A 235 -20.06 -14.16 -5.33
C ALA A 235 -19.45 -13.50 -6.58
N ASN A 236 -19.45 -14.21 -7.72
CA ASN A 236 -18.80 -13.81 -8.98
C ASN A 236 -17.27 -13.60 -8.87
N LYS A 237 -16.62 -14.26 -7.91
CA LYS A 237 -15.17 -14.20 -7.68
C LYS A 237 -14.56 -15.58 -7.83
N THR A 238 -13.36 -15.64 -8.43
CA THR A 238 -12.65 -16.87 -8.82
C THR A 238 -11.23 -16.96 -8.25
N ASP A 239 -10.84 -16.02 -7.39
CA ASP A 239 -9.53 -15.90 -6.75
C ASP A 239 -9.51 -16.49 -5.33
N TRP A 240 -10.36 -17.47 -5.07
CA TRP A 240 -10.45 -18.17 -3.78
C TRP A 240 -9.23 -19.06 -3.54
N ARG A 241 -8.76 -19.10 -2.30
CA ARG A 241 -7.62 -19.93 -1.87
C ARG A 241 -7.86 -20.48 -0.47
N ILE A 242 -7.08 -21.50 -0.10
CA ILE A 242 -7.00 -21.92 1.30
C ILE A 242 -6.27 -20.81 2.09
N PRO A 243 -6.75 -20.43 3.28
CA PRO A 243 -6.04 -19.49 4.16
C PRO A 243 -4.71 -20.09 4.62
N ASN A 244 -3.70 -19.23 4.84
CA ASN A 244 -2.54 -19.66 5.60
C ASN A 244 -2.91 -19.84 7.09
N VAL A 245 -2.03 -20.44 7.89
CA VAL A 245 -2.36 -20.79 9.29
C VAL A 245 -2.68 -19.56 10.15
N LYS A 246 -2.08 -18.40 9.86
CA LYS A 246 -2.33 -17.13 10.58
C LYS A 246 -3.69 -16.53 10.23
N GLU A 247 -4.06 -16.59 8.95
CA GLU A 247 -5.39 -16.19 8.48
C GLU A 247 -6.47 -17.10 9.05
N LEU A 248 -6.28 -18.43 9.03
CA LEU A 248 -7.29 -19.34 9.57
C LEU A 248 -7.47 -19.17 11.07
N TYR A 249 -6.37 -18.93 11.81
CA TYR A 249 -6.44 -18.71 13.26
C TYR A 249 -7.10 -17.38 13.61
N SER A 250 -7.12 -16.38 12.72
CA SER A 250 -7.77 -15.10 13.01
C SER A 250 -9.29 -15.18 13.16
N LEU A 251 -9.91 -16.28 12.72
CA LEU A 251 -11.33 -16.55 12.92
C LEU A 251 -11.66 -17.09 14.32
N ASN A 252 -10.65 -17.47 15.09
CA ASN A 252 -10.82 -17.98 16.44
C ASN A 252 -11.36 -16.89 17.38
N ASP A 253 -12.24 -17.28 18.31
CA ASP A 253 -12.63 -16.48 19.46
C ASP A 253 -12.41 -17.33 20.71
N GLU A 254 -11.44 -16.93 21.55
CA GLU A 254 -11.05 -17.67 22.76
C GLU A 254 -12.18 -17.78 23.80
N LYS A 255 -13.27 -17.02 23.64
CA LYS A 255 -14.46 -17.08 24.49
C LYS A 255 -15.50 -18.08 24.01
N LEU A 256 -15.30 -18.66 22.83
CA LEU A 256 -16.17 -19.65 22.23
C LEU A 256 -15.51 -21.04 22.22
N HIS A 257 -16.33 -22.08 22.19
CA HIS A 257 -15.89 -23.46 22.00
C HIS A 257 -17.01 -24.26 21.33
N ALA A 258 -16.64 -25.34 20.65
CA ALA A 258 -17.55 -26.29 19.99
C ALA A 258 -18.69 -25.61 19.19
N PRO A 259 -18.38 -24.71 18.23
CA PRO A 259 -17.05 -24.34 17.76
C PRO A 259 -16.53 -23.00 18.34
N SER A 260 -15.22 -22.76 18.23
CA SER A 260 -14.56 -21.51 18.57
C SER A 260 -14.74 -20.40 17.53
N PHE A 261 -15.39 -20.70 16.39
CA PHE A 261 -15.75 -19.72 15.38
C PHE A 261 -17.14 -19.14 15.67
N ASN A 262 -17.35 -17.85 15.35
CA ASN A 262 -18.64 -17.21 15.55
C ASN A 262 -19.71 -17.73 14.56
N THR A 263 -20.58 -18.61 15.05
CA THR A 263 -21.62 -19.28 14.25
C THR A 263 -22.75 -18.36 13.78
N ALA A 264 -22.83 -17.14 14.29
CA ALA A 264 -23.75 -16.12 13.74
C ALA A 264 -23.34 -15.70 12.32
N TYR A 265 -22.05 -15.77 12.00
CA TYR A 265 -21.50 -15.43 10.69
C TYR A 265 -21.13 -16.69 9.91
N PHE A 266 -20.41 -17.62 10.52
CA PHE A 266 -19.94 -18.85 9.86
C PHE A 266 -20.89 -20.02 10.13
N THR A 267 -21.93 -20.12 9.31
CA THR A 267 -22.98 -21.14 9.47
C THR A 267 -22.51 -22.51 8.95
N ASN A 268 -23.00 -23.63 9.51
CA ASN A 268 -22.53 -25.01 9.21
C ASN A 268 -21.06 -25.27 9.61
N ILE A 269 -20.59 -24.64 10.67
CA ILE A 269 -19.36 -25.02 11.36
C ILE A 269 -19.78 -25.46 12.76
N SER A 270 -19.41 -26.68 13.15
CA SER A 270 -19.80 -27.26 14.44
C SER A 270 -18.63 -27.93 15.17
N SER A 271 -17.78 -28.64 14.45
CA SER A 271 -16.61 -29.35 15.01
C SER A 271 -15.67 -29.83 13.88
N GLY A 272 -14.41 -30.07 14.23
CA GLY A 272 -13.42 -30.74 13.37
C GLY A 272 -12.23 -29.88 12.98
N ASN A 273 -11.36 -30.46 12.16
CA ASN A 273 -10.15 -29.81 11.68
C ASN A 273 -10.36 -29.12 10.33
N PHE A 274 -9.65 -28.02 10.14
CA PHE A 274 -9.63 -27.23 8.92
C PHE A 274 -8.21 -27.05 8.41
N TRP A 275 -8.00 -27.35 7.14
CA TRP A 275 -6.70 -27.17 6.51
C TRP A 275 -6.30 -25.70 6.39
N SER A 276 -5.04 -25.42 6.70
CA SER A 276 -4.35 -24.23 6.20
C SER A 276 -3.47 -24.57 5.00
N SER A 277 -3.06 -23.55 4.24
CA SER A 277 -2.10 -23.67 3.14
C SER A 277 -0.64 -23.75 3.60
N THR A 278 -0.37 -23.65 4.91
CA THR A 278 0.97 -23.60 5.48
C THR A 278 1.52 -25.01 5.71
N THR A 279 2.65 -25.34 5.10
CA THR A 279 3.32 -26.64 5.28
C THR A 279 4.12 -26.67 6.59
N LEU A 280 4.32 -27.83 7.21
CA LEU A 280 5.24 -27.95 8.34
C LEU A 280 6.69 -28.10 7.81
N PRO A 281 7.59 -27.10 7.97
CA PRO A 281 8.86 -27.06 7.22
C PRO A 281 9.82 -28.22 7.51
N ASN A 282 9.78 -28.78 8.73
CA ASN A 282 10.62 -29.91 9.12
C ASN A 282 9.99 -31.29 8.84
N GLN A 283 8.72 -31.34 8.45
CA GLN A 283 8.00 -32.57 8.06
C GLN A 283 7.07 -32.24 6.90
N THR A 284 7.63 -32.08 5.70
CA THR A 284 6.93 -31.52 4.53
C THR A 284 5.75 -32.36 4.01
N THR A 285 5.61 -33.61 4.47
CA THR A 285 4.43 -34.45 4.26
C THR A 285 3.21 -33.99 5.08
N LYS A 286 3.40 -33.05 6.00
CA LYS A 286 2.37 -32.50 6.87
C LYS A 286 2.10 -31.02 6.60
N ALA A 287 0.89 -30.60 6.88
CA ALA A 287 0.47 -29.20 6.86
C ALA A 287 -0.18 -28.82 8.19
N TRP A 288 -0.19 -27.53 8.49
CA TRP A 288 -0.85 -27.01 9.69
C TRP A 288 -2.37 -27.03 9.52
N ASP A 289 -3.08 -27.39 10.57
CA ASP A 289 -4.53 -27.40 10.67
C ASP A 289 -5.00 -26.67 11.94
N ILE A 290 -6.28 -26.35 11.97
CA ILE A 290 -6.94 -25.79 13.17
C ILE A 290 -8.13 -26.66 13.53
N ASN A 291 -8.13 -27.18 14.75
CA ASN A 291 -9.29 -27.81 15.35
C ASN A 291 -10.19 -26.73 15.95
N VAL A 292 -11.40 -26.57 15.40
CA VAL A 292 -12.32 -25.51 15.81
C VAL A 292 -13.16 -25.87 17.04
N ASP A 293 -12.94 -27.01 17.70
CA ASP A 293 -13.64 -27.29 18.97
C ASP A 293 -13.16 -26.34 20.07
N TYR A 294 -11.89 -25.96 20.03
CA TYR A 294 -11.32 -24.97 20.95
C TYR A 294 -10.45 -23.92 20.26
N GLY A 295 -10.07 -24.11 18.99
CA GLY A 295 -9.07 -23.25 18.32
C GLY A 295 -7.64 -23.76 18.47
N ILE A 296 -7.44 -25.08 18.55
CA ILE A 296 -6.10 -25.66 18.69
C ILE A 296 -5.42 -25.65 17.33
N VAL A 297 -4.23 -25.06 17.27
CA VAL A 297 -3.38 -25.06 16.06
C VAL A 297 -2.41 -26.23 16.15
N SER A 298 -2.51 -27.15 15.20
CA SER A 298 -1.73 -28.39 15.12
C SER A 298 -1.33 -28.66 13.67
N TYR A 299 -0.90 -29.88 13.37
CA TYR A 299 -0.60 -30.33 12.02
C TYR A 299 -1.02 -31.78 11.82
N ASN A 300 -1.24 -32.14 10.56
CA ASN A 300 -1.63 -33.49 10.17
C ASN A 300 -0.99 -33.91 8.84
N GLU A 301 -0.99 -35.21 8.52
CA GLU A 301 -0.49 -35.71 7.23
C GLU A 301 -1.36 -35.18 6.09
N LYS A 302 -0.74 -34.65 5.03
CA LYS A 302 -1.42 -34.07 3.86
C LYS A 302 -2.38 -35.05 3.16
N THR A 303 -2.23 -36.35 3.41
CA THR A 303 -3.11 -37.43 2.91
C THR A 303 -4.41 -37.61 3.71
N VAL A 304 -4.55 -36.96 4.87
CA VAL A 304 -5.79 -37.00 5.67
C VAL A 304 -6.83 -36.05 5.07
N LYS A 305 -8.11 -36.45 5.13
CA LYS A 305 -9.21 -35.61 4.64
C LYS A 305 -9.79 -34.74 5.75
N GLU A 306 -9.71 -33.42 5.59
CA GLU A 306 -10.21 -32.43 6.56
C GLU A 306 -11.15 -31.40 5.90
N ASN A 307 -11.76 -30.53 6.70
CA ASN A 307 -12.62 -29.47 6.19
C ASN A 307 -11.79 -28.33 5.59
N VAL A 308 -12.43 -27.51 4.75
CA VAL A 308 -11.81 -26.33 4.17
C VAL A 308 -12.77 -25.15 4.27
N LEU A 309 -12.24 -24.00 4.66
CA LEU A 309 -12.93 -22.72 4.60
C LEU A 309 -12.05 -21.77 3.79
N LEU A 310 -12.52 -21.35 2.63
CA LEU A 310 -11.70 -20.57 1.70
C LEU A 310 -11.77 -19.09 2.03
N VAL A 311 -10.67 -18.42 1.71
CA VAL A 311 -10.47 -17.00 1.88
C VAL A 311 -10.07 -16.37 0.55
N ARG A 312 -10.30 -15.08 0.44
CA ARG A 312 -9.72 -14.19 -0.57
C ARG A 312 -9.34 -12.87 0.08
N GLY A 313 -8.55 -12.06 -0.62
CA GLY A 313 -8.32 -10.68 -0.18
C GLY A 313 -9.66 -9.95 -0.03
N GLY A 314 -9.85 -9.24 1.08
CA GLY A 314 -11.12 -8.57 1.41
C GLY A 314 -11.15 -7.07 1.17
N MET A 315 -10.08 -6.53 0.62
CA MET A 315 -10.17 -5.60 -0.51
C MET A 315 -9.47 -6.35 -1.63
N ASP A 316 -9.94 -6.29 -2.88
CA ASP A 316 -9.18 -6.89 -3.98
C ASP A 316 -7.73 -6.36 -3.81
N ASN A 317 -6.72 -7.19 -3.56
CA ASN A 317 -5.33 -6.68 -3.52
C ASN A 317 -4.92 -6.12 -4.90
N ASN A 318 -5.72 -6.44 -5.94
CA ASN A 318 -5.73 -5.73 -7.21
C ASN A 318 -6.35 -4.31 -7.18
N SER A 319 -7.21 -3.98 -6.20
CA SER A 319 -7.81 -2.64 -6.00
C SER A 319 -6.95 -1.67 -5.20
N LEU A 320 -5.98 -2.16 -4.42
CA LEU A 320 -4.92 -1.33 -3.82
C LEU A 320 -3.60 -1.39 -4.59
N ASN A 321 -3.48 -2.19 -5.66
CA ASN A 321 -2.28 -2.25 -6.49
C ASN A 321 -2.00 -0.88 -7.13
N PHE A 322 -1.26 -0.04 -6.40
CA PHE A 322 -0.63 1.16 -6.91
C PHE A 322 0.37 0.70 -7.97
N LYS A 323 -0.07 0.64 -9.22
CA LYS A 323 0.82 0.37 -10.34
C LYS A 323 1.71 1.59 -10.50
N GLU A 324 3.00 1.43 -10.24
CA GLU A 324 3.98 2.49 -10.39
C GLU A 324 4.71 2.35 -11.72
N ALA A 325 5.09 3.49 -12.29
CA ALA A 325 6.11 3.59 -13.32
C ALA A 325 7.42 3.99 -12.66
N PHE A 326 8.50 3.24 -12.93
CA PHE A 326 9.85 3.67 -12.59
C PHE A 326 10.33 4.67 -13.63
N ILE A 327 10.65 5.87 -13.18
CA ILE A 327 11.09 6.96 -14.03
C ILE A 327 12.58 7.16 -13.83
N THR A 328 13.34 6.95 -14.90
CA THR A 328 14.78 7.26 -14.89
C THR A 328 14.93 8.77 -14.90
N GLY A 329 15.56 9.30 -13.85
CA GLY A 329 15.83 10.73 -13.72
C GLY A 329 16.75 11.25 -14.81
N GLY A 330 16.67 12.54 -15.08
CA GLY A 330 17.42 13.19 -16.14
C GLY A 330 17.12 14.67 -16.25
N ASP A 331 17.76 15.27 -17.25
CA ASP A 331 17.60 16.66 -17.64
C ASP A 331 16.44 16.84 -18.61
N PHE A 332 15.65 17.90 -18.42
CA PHE A 332 14.68 18.36 -19.40
C PHE A 332 14.46 19.87 -19.33
N SER A 333 13.96 20.44 -20.42
CA SER A 333 13.56 21.84 -20.52
C SER A 333 12.09 21.96 -20.13
N MET A 334 11.84 22.38 -18.90
CA MET A 334 10.52 22.55 -18.31
C MET A 334 9.85 23.84 -18.80
N GLY A 335 8.52 23.79 -19.00
CA GLY A 335 7.69 24.92 -19.44
C GLY A 335 7.13 24.79 -20.85
N ASP A 336 6.58 25.87 -21.39
CA ASP A 336 5.89 25.86 -22.68
C ASP A 336 6.83 26.04 -23.88
N HIS A 337 6.83 25.06 -24.77
CA HIS A 337 7.63 25.02 -26.00
C HIS A 337 6.88 25.55 -27.23
N PHE A 338 5.60 25.88 -27.09
CA PHE A 338 4.71 26.21 -28.21
C PHE A 338 4.27 27.68 -28.23
N GLY A 339 4.70 28.49 -27.25
CA GLY A 339 4.45 29.92 -27.22
C GLY A 339 2.99 30.28 -26.89
N PHE A 340 2.31 29.41 -26.16
CA PHE A 340 1.03 29.67 -25.55
C PHE A 340 1.19 30.71 -24.44
N VAL A 341 0.51 31.84 -24.59
CA VAL A 341 0.47 32.90 -23.58
C VAL A 341 -0.96 33.02 -23.10
N ASP A 342 -1.20 32.61 -21.85
CA ASP A 342 -2.43 32.98 -21.15
C ASP A 342 -2.39 34.50 -20.91
N PRO A 343 -3.31 35.30 -21.49
CA PRO A 343 -3.31 36.74 -21.31
C PRO A 343 -3.48 37.18 -19.85
N SER A 344 -4.08 36.34 -19.02
CA SER A 344 -4.28 36.58 -17.58
C SER A 344 -3.05 36.18 -16.76
N HIS A 345 -2.23 35.25 -17.27
CA HIS A 345 -1.03 34.75 -16.60
C HIS A 345 0.13 34.51 -17.58
N PRO A 346 0.68 35.59 -18.18
CA PRO A 346 1.58 35.48 -19.32
C PRO A 346 2.95 34.88 -19.00
N SER A 347 3.27 34.69 -17.73
CA SER A 347 4.55 34.20 -17.22
C SER A 347 4.49 32.82 -16.59
N ASP A 348 3.33 32.17 -16.49
CA ASP A 348 3.23 30.95 -15.69
C ASP A 348 4.08 29.82 -16.26
N GLU A 349 3.95 29.59 -17.56
CA GLU A 349 4.58 28.47 -18.26
C GLU A 349 5.97 28.85 -18.82
N LEU A 350 6.42 30.07 -18.57
CA LEU A 350 7.67 30.65 -19.08
C LEU A 350 8.51 31.25 -17.94
N PRO A 351 9.82 31.45 -18.11
CA PRO A 351 10.61 31.01 -19.25
C PRO A 351 10.76 29.48 -19.29
N LEU A 352 11.08 28.96 -20.47
CA LEU A 352 11.70 27.65 -20.57
C LEU A 352 12.98 27.64 -19.72
N HIS A 353 13.14 26.61 -18.90
CA HIS A 353 14.30 26.47 -18.02
C HIS A 353 14.69 25.01 -17.89
N ASN A 354 15.99 24.76 -17.76
CA ASN A 354 16.49 23.39 -17.60
C ASN A 354 16.33 22.95 -16.15
N VAL A 355 15.81 21.73 -15.98
CA VAL A 355 15.59 21.08 -14.69
C VAL A 355 16.14 19.67 -14.75
N LYS A 356 16.76 19.24 -13.66
CA LYS A 356 17.14 17.86 -13.42
C LYS A 356 16.26 17.24 -12.34
N VAL A 357 15.64 16.11 -12.67
CA VAL A 357 14.90 15.29 -11.70
C VAL A 357 15.68 14.00 -11.42
N ASN A 358 15.73 13.59 -10.16
CA ASN A 358 16.28 12.28 -9.78
C ASN A 358 15.35 11.15 -10.25
N SER A 359 15.82 9.90 -10.23
CA SER A 359 14.94 8.76 -10.47
C SER A 359 13.91 8.61 -9.35
N PHE A 360 12.69 8.28 -9.71
CA PHE A 360 11.55 8.17 -8.79
C PHE A 360 10.53 7.17 -9.32
N TYR A 361 9.58 6.81 -8.47
CA TYR A 361 8.37 6.10 -8.86
C TYR A 361 7.20 7.07 -8.87
N ILE A 362 6.29 6.92 -9.83
CA ILE A 362 5.02 7.65 -9.89
C ILE A 362 3.89 6.68 -10.24
N SER A 363 2.70 6.86 -9.68
CA SER A 363 1.57 6.01 -10.02
C SER A 363 1.16 6.21 -11.48
N LYS A 364 0.90 5.08 -12.16
CA LYS A 364 0.45 5.04 -13.56
C LYS A 364 -0.92 5.69 -13.76
N TYR A 365 -1.69 5.78 -12.68
CA TYR A 365 -3.06 6.25 -12.65
C TYR A 365 -3.25 7.25 -11.51
N GLU A 366 -4.30 8.04 -11.59
CA GLU A 366 -4.83 8.84 -10.48
C GLU A 366 -5.28 7.93 -9.32
N THR A 367 -5.31 8.46 -8.09
CA THR A 367 -5.80 7.72 -6.92
C THR A 367 -7.31 7.52 -7.01
N THR A 368 -7.80 6.29 -6.87
CA THR A 368 -9.23 5.97 -7.04
C THR A 368 -10.06 6.23 -5.78
N ASN A 369 -11.39 6.35 -5.95
CA ASN A 369 -12.32 6.38 -4.81
C ASN A 369 -12.16 5.14 -3.91
N GLN A 370 -11.96 3.94 -4.48
CA GLN A 370 -11.76 2.71 -3.72
C GLN A 370 -10.47 2.75 -2.88
N GLN A 371 -9.37 3.26 -3.44
CA GLN A 371 -8.11 3.42 -2.72
C GLN A 371 -8.26 4.42 -1.57
N PHE A 372 -8.88 5.57 -1.83
CA PHE A 372 -9.09 6.59 -0.81
C PHE A 372 -10.10 6.14 0.26
N LEU A 373 -11.12 5.35 -0.12
CA LEU A 373 -12.06 4.74 0.82
C LEU A 373 -11.36 3.83 1.84
N ALA A 374 -10.36 3.05 1.38
CA ALA A 374 -9.56 2.21 2.27
C ALA A 374 -8.81 3.06 3.31
N PHE A 375 -8.22 4.19 2.88
CA PHE A 375 -7.62 5.17 3.78
C PHE A 375 -8.63 5.74 4.77
N LEU A 376 -9.80 6.16 4.31
CA LEU A 376 -10.82 6.77 5.17
C LEU A 376 -11.33 5.77 6.20
N ASN A 377 -11.69 4.55 5.81
CA ASN A 377 -12.17 3.55 6.75
C ASN A 377 -11.07 3.13 7.74
N SER A 378 -9.84 2.91 7.29
CA SER A 378 -8.70 2.64 8.17
C SER A 378 -8.43 3.79 9.15
N SER A 379 -8.52 5.03 8.68
CA SER A 379 -8.24 6.21 9.48
C SER A 379 -9.36 6.51 10.47
N LEU A 380 -10.63 6.29 10.08
CA LEU A 380 -11.80 6.46 10.93
C LEU A 380 -11.81 5.41 12.03
N LEU A 381 -11.56 4.15 11.65
CA LEU A 381 -11.32 3.08 12.59
C LEU A 381 -10.29 3.56 13.59
N SER A 382 -9.16 4.10 13.12
CA SER A 382 -8.09 4.60 13.99
C SER A 382 -8.37 5.81 14.85
N GLY A 383 -9.53 6.45 14.71
CA GLY A 383 -9.79 7.73 15.37
C GLY A 383 -8.82 8.82 14.94
N ALA A 384 -8.11 8.66 13.82
CA ALA A 384 -7.22 9.67 13.25
C ALA A 384 -7.99 10.72 12.43
N ILE A 385 -9.21 10.39 12.02
CA ILE A 385 -10.12 11.33 11.37
C ILE A 385 -11.48 11.36 12.07
N GLU A 386 -12.17 12.48 11.88
CA GLU A 386 -13.54 12.69 12.31
C GLU A 386 -14.35 13.32 11.17
N VAL A 387 -15.68 13.09 11.18
CA VAL A 387 -16.58 13.71 10.21
C VAL A 387 -17.36 14.83 10.88
N ARG A 388 -17.25 16.05 10.34
CA ARG A 388 -17.95 17.24 10.83
C ARG A 388 -18.61 17.94 9.66
N ASN A 389 -19.92 18.22 9.75
CA ASN A 389 -20.67 18.91 8.70
C ASN A 389 -20.45 18.30 7.30
N ASN A 390 -20.49 16.97 7.20
CA ASN A 390 -20.29 16.20 5.96
C ASN A 390 -18.91 16.38 5.30
N ALA A 391 -17.91 16.84 6.06
CA ALA A 391 -16.52 16.88 5.66
C ALA A 391 -15.66 16.07 6.64
N VAL A 392 -14.62 15.43 6.12
CA VAL A 392 -13.66 14.63 6.87
C VAL A 392 -12.51 15.52 7.30
N TYR A 393 -12.09 15.43 8.55
CA TYR A 393 -10.96 16.17 9.12
C TYR A 393 -10.02 15.22 9.84
N ALA A 394 -8.78 15.65 10.06
CA ALA A 394 -7.98 15.08 11.15
C ALA A 394 -8.71 15.28 12.48
N THR A 395 -8.70 14.28 13.36
CA THR A 395 -9.32 14.38 14.69
C THR A 395 -8.73 15.54 15.48
N GLY A 396 -9.57 16.49 15.89
CA GLY A 396 -9.14 17.70 16.61
C GLY A 396 -8.38 18.72 15.75
N GLY A 397 -8.22 18.47 14.45
CA GLY A 397 -7.59 19.39 13.51
C GLY A 397 -8.57 20.37 12.87
N SER A 398 -8.03 21.33 12.11
CA SER A 398 -8.80 22.28 11.30
C SER A 398 -8.80 21.95 9.81
N ASP A 399 -7.84 21.16 9.34
CA ASP A 399 -7.68 20.86 7.92
C ASP A 399 -8.66 19.79 7.47
N ILE A 400 -9.43 20.12 6.43
CA ILE A 400 -10.32 19.17 5.76
C ILE A 400 -9.46 18.19 4.96
N TYR A 401 -9.83 16.93 4.92
CA TYR A 401 -9.22 15.90 4.08
C TYR A 401 -10.04 15.66 2.83
N CYS A 402 -11.35 15.51 2.95
CA CYS A 402 -12.26 15.43 1.82
C CYS A 402 -13.71 15.77 2.23
N TYR A 403 -14.58 15.95 1.25
CA TYR A 403 -16.02 16.07 1.45
C TYR A 403 -16.73 14.76 1.10
N THR A 404 -17.86 14.50 1.75
CA THR A 404 -18.67 13.30 1.50
C THR A 404 -19.84 13.60 0.56
N ASN A 405 -20.48 12.57 0.02
CA ASN A 405 -21.68 12.64 -0.81
C ASN A 405 -22.83 13.40 -0.12
N GLN A 406 -22.89 13.37 1.23
CA GLN A 406 -23.87 14.14 1.97
C GLN A 406 -23.62 15.65 1.96
N PHE A 407 -22.40 16.10 1.66
CA PHE A 407 -22.13 17.51 1.42
C PHE A 407 -22.67 17.91 0.04
N ALA A 408 -22.38 17.11 -0.97
CA ALA A 408 -22.91 17.28 -2.32
C ALA A 408 -22.93 15.96 -3.09
N SER A 409 -23.99 15.76 -3.89
CA SER A 409 -24.29 14.48 -4.56
C SER A 409 -23.25 14.06 -5.60
N TYR A 410 -22.36 14.94 -6.03
CA TYR A 410 -21.32 14.63 -7.02
C TYR A 410 -20.09 13.93 -6.43
N TYR A 411 -19.93 13.84 -5.11
CA TYR A 411 -18.87 13.03 -4.49
C TYR A 411 -19.30 11.57 -4.33
N SER A 412 -18.40 10.60 -4.51
CA SER A 412 -18.75 9.16 -4.38
C SER A 412 -18.64 8.62 -2.97
N ILE A 413 -17.91 9.29 -2.08
CA ILE A 413 -17.67 8.81 -0.73
C ILE A 413 -18.87 9.17 0.16
N GLY A 414 -19.71 8.20 0.50
CA GLY A 414 -20.76 8.33 1.50
C GLY A 414 -20.27 8.01 2.91
N TYR A 415 -20.99 8.50 3.92
CA TYR A 415 -20.74 8.19 5.33
C TYR A 415 -22.05 7.99 6.11
N ASP A 416 -22.29 6.80 6.67
CA ASP A 416 -23.56 6.49 7.35
C ASP A 416 -23.58 6.85 8.86
N GLY A 417 -22.49 7.45 9.36
CA GLY A 417 -22.28 7.72 10.78
C GLY A 417 -21.37 6.69 11.47
N LYS A 418 -21.00 5.60 10.78
CA LYS A 418 -20.11 4.55 11.29
C LYS A 418 -19.02 4.16 10.31
N VAL A 419 -19.33 4.12 9.02
CA VAL A 419 -18.41 3.64 7.99
C VAL A 419 -18.56 4.47 6.72
N PHE A 420 -17.45 4.63 5.99
CA PHE A 420 -17.49 5.18 4.65
C PHE A 420 -17.83 4.10 3.63
N SER A 421 -18.52 4.49 2.57
CA SER A 421 -18.83 3.63 1.42
C SER A 421 -18.73 4.40 0.11
N ILE A 422 -18.63 3.68 -1.00
CA ILE A 422 -18.87 4.27 -2.33
C ILE A 422 -20.38 4.16 -2.60
N VAL A 423 -21.03 5.29 -2.89
CA VAL A 423 -22.50 5.35 -3.04
C VAL A 423 -23.00 5.07 -4.46
N ASP A 424 -22.09 4.91 -5.42
CA ASP A 424 -22.42 4.69 -6.84
C ASP A 424 -21.38 3.82 -7.58
N PHE A 425 -21.41 3.80 -8.90
CA PHE A 425 -20.55 2.93 -9.72
C PHE A 425 -19.07 3.36 -9.75
N ARG A 426 -18.72 4.50 -9.15
CA ARG A 426 -17.44 5.19 -9.38
C ARG A 426 -16.29 4.71 -8.49
N ALA A 427 -16.27 3.44 -8.10
CA ALA A 427 -15.20 2.88 -7.27
C ALA A 427 -13.81 3.02 -7.91
N ASN A 428 -13.71 2.78 -9.21
CA ASN A 428 -12.46 2.85 -9.98
C ASN A 428 -12.22 4.20 -10.68
N HIS A 429 -13.07 5.19 -10.42
CA HIS A 429 -12.89 6.56 -10.90
C HIS A 429 -11.94 7.32 -9.97
N PRO A 430 -11.33 8.43 -10.44
CA PRO A 430 -10.47 9.24 -9.59
C PRO A 430 -11.23 9.75 -8.36
N MET A 431 -10.54 9.77 -7.22
CA MET A 431 -11.02 10.41 -6.01
C MET A 431 -11.13 11.91 -6.24
N VAL A 432 -12.33 12.45 -6.05
CA VAL A 432 -12.64 13.89 -6.14
C VAL A 432 -13.30 14.38 -4.87
N GLY A 433 -13.27 15.70 -4.63
CA GLY A 433 -13.68 16.24 -3.34
C GLY A 433 -12.59 16.10 -2.27
N VAL A 434 -11.36 15.79 -2.68
CA VAL A 434 -10.18 15.66 -1.84
C VAL A 434 -9.39 16.96 -1.76
N MET A 435 -8.94 17.28 -0.55
CA MET A 435 -8.09 18.43 -0.24
C MET A 435 -6.62 18.05 -0.36
N TRP A 436 -5.73 19.02 -0.54
CA TRP A 436 -4.28 18.76 -0.54
C TRP A 436 -3.80 18.08 0.75
N SER A 437 -4.30 18.52 1.91
CA SER A 437 -4.05 17.90 3.22
C SER A 437 -4.54 16.45 3.27
N GLY A 438 -5.69 16.15 2.68
CA GLY A 438 -6.21 14.79 2.56
C GLY A 438 -5.35 13.90 1.66
N ALA A 439 -4.88 14.44 0.53
CA ALA A 439 -3.96 13.73 -0.36
C ALA A 439 -2.59 13.48 0.29
N ALA A 440 -2.05 14.45 1.03
CA ALA A 440 -0.80 14.31 1.79
C ALA A 440 -0.95 13.29 2.94
N ALA A 441 -2.06 13.33 3.68
CA ALA A 441 -2.36 12.35 4.71
C ALA A 441 -2.52 10.94 4.14
N PHE A 442 -3.20 10.82 2.99
CA PHE A 442 -3.30 9.58 2.23
C PHE A 442 -1.92 9.02 1.85
N CYS A 443 -1.00 9.87 1.37
CA CYS A 443 0.37 9.46 1.05
C CYS A 443 1.12 8.87 2.26
N ASN A 444 1.00 9.50 3.43
CA ASN A 444 1.58 8.96 4.66
C ASN A 444 0.94 7.63 5.07
N TRP A 445 -0.38 7.53 4.98
CA TRP A 445 -1.09 6.27 5.25
C TRP A 445 -0.63 5.18 4.30
N LEU A 446 -0.54 5.45 3.00
CA LEU A 446 -0.08 4.50 1.99
C LEU A 446 1.38 4.09 2.23
N SER A 447 2.23 5.01 2.67
CA SER A 447 3.60 4.70 3.09
C SER A 447 3.61 3.67 4.21
N ALA A 448 2.81 3.89 5.26
CA ALA A 448 2.67 2.94 6.35
C ALA A 448 2.13 1.59 5.87
N GLN A 449 1.17 1.58 4.93
CA GLN A 449 0.63 0.35 4.36
C GLN A 449 1.68 -0.50 3.63
N ASN A 450 2.76 0.11 3.17
CA ASN A 450 3.83 -0.52 2.39
C ASN A 450 5.16 -0.61 3.18
N GLY A 451 5.16 -0.36 4.49
CA GLY A 451 6.39 -0.40 5.31
C GLY A 451 7.42 0.69 4.96
N LEU A 452 6.99 1.80 4.37
CA LEU A 452 7.84 2.92 3.97
C LEU A 452 7.77 4.08 4.98
N GLN A 453 8.81 4.91 5.00
CA GLN A 453 8.87 6.08 5.87
C GLN A 453 7.86 7.16 5.45
N SER A 454 7.13 7.74 6.40
CA SER A 454 6.23 8.88 6.11
C SER A 454 7.00 10.11 5.63
N CYS A 455 6.52 10.74 4.55
CA CYS A 455 7.13 11.93 3.98
C CYS A 455 6.61 13.24 4.60
N TYR A 456 5.31 13.32 4.92
CA TYR A 456 4.72 14.56 5.42
C TYR A 456 4.72 14.64 6.94
N ASN A 457 5.04 15.81 7.48
CA ASN A 457 4.65 16.15 8.85
C ASN A 457 3.18 16.62 8.83
N LEU A 458 2.27 15.89 9.48
CA LEU A 458 0.82 16.17 9.42
C LEU A 458 0.37 17.42 10.21
N THR A 459 1.30 18.13 10.86
CA THR A 459 1.01 19.40 11.55
C THR A 459 1.48 20.61 10.75
N THR A 460 2.65 20.50 10.13
CA THR A 460 3.27 21.59 9.36
C THR A 460 3.09 21.44 7.85
N TRP A 461 2.64 20.26 7.41
CA TRP A 461 2.50 19.87 6.01
C TRP A 461 3.80 19.91 5.19
N VAL A 462 4.95 20.00 5.86
CA VAL A 462 6.27 19.95 5.22
C VAL A 462 6.56 18.51 4.78
N CYS A 463 6.98 18.36 3.52
CA CYS A 463 7.43 17.08 2.95
C CYS A 463 8.94 16.92 3.14
N ASP A 464 9.36 15.83 3.79
CA ASP A 464 10.75 15.40 3.87
C ASP A 464 11.10 14.51 2.67
N PHE A 465 11.64 15.13 1.62
CA PHE A 465 12.09 14.47 0.40
C PHE A 465 13.31 13.54 0.59
N THR A 466 13.84 13.37 1.81
CA THR A 466 14.86 12.35 2.09
C THR A 466 14.25 10.99 2.40
N LYS A 467 12.94 10.92 2.66
CA LYS A 467 12.21 9.69 2.97
C LYS A 467 11.85 8.90 1.72
N ASN A 468 11.69 7.59 1.87
CA ASN A 468 11.39 6.68 0.76
C ASN A 468 9.90 6.36 0.58
N GLY A 469 9.01 6.95 1.37
CA GLY A 469 7.57 6.76 1.24
C GLY A 469 6.91 7.59 0.16
N TYR A 470 5.60 7.38 0.07
CA TYR A 470 4.71 8.09 -0.84
C TYR A 470 4.55 9.55 -0.45
N ARG A 471 4.41 10.37 -1.49
CA ARG A 471 4.16 11.81 -1.45
C ARG A 471 3.44 12.23 -2.72
N LEU A 472 2.97 13.47 -2.79
CA LEU A 472 2.59 14.06 -4.07
C LEU A 472 3.85 14.29 -4.92
N PRO A 473 3.77 14.16 -6.26
CA PRO A 473 4.89 14.52 -7.12
C PRO A 473 5.20 16.01 -7.00
N THR A 474 6.46 16.38 -7.20
CA THR A 474 6.79 17.78 -7.47
C THR A 474 6.23 18.22 -8.81
N GLU A 475 6.12 19.53 -9.03
CA GLU A 475 5.71 20.07 -10.32
C GLU A 475 6.60 19.57 -11.47
N ALA A 476 7.92 19.54 -11.23
CA ALA A 476 8.91 19.09 -12.21
C ALA A 476 8.84 17.58 -12.46
N GLU A 477 8.67 16.76 -11.42
CA GLU A 477 8.47 15.32 -11.57
C GLU A 477 7.21 15.02 -12.37
N TRP A 478 6.12 15.74 -12.12
CA TRP A 478 4.86 15.56 -12.84
C TRP A 478 5.02 15.92 -14.32
N GLU A 479 5.61 17.08 -14.65
CA GLU A 479 5.82 17.48 -16.04
C GLU A 479 6.77 16.53 -16.78
N TYR A 480 7.89 16.16 -16.15
CA TYR A 480 8.86 15.21 -16.71
C TYR A 480 8.20 13.85 -17.00
N ALA A 481 7.43 13.33 -16.04
CA ALA A 481 6.67 12.10 -16.23
C ALA A 481 5.61 12.26 -17.33
N GLY A 482 4.91 13.39 -17.39
CA GLY A 482 3.85 13.67 -18.37
C GLY A 482 4.37 13.71 -19.80
N ARG A 483 5.58 14.23 -20.00
CA ARG A 483 6.28 14.24 -21.30
C ARG A 483 6.70 12.86 -21.80
N GLY A 484 6.67 11.83 -20.95
CA GLY A 484 6.94 10.45 -21.36
C GLY A 484 8.35 10.23 -21.91
N GLY A 485 9.34 11.00 -21.45
CA GLY A 485 10.73 10.88 -21.93
C GLY A 485 11.00 11.55 -23.29
N GLN A 486 10.00 12.21 -23.88
CA GLN A 486 10.16 12.94 -25.13
C GLN A 486 10.72 14.34 -24.88
N THR A 487 11.93 14.60 -25.41
CA THR A 487 12.63 15.90 -25.27
C THR A 487 13.08 16.50 -26.60
N ASN A 488 12.95 15.79 -27.73
CA ASN A 488 13.29 16.33 -29.04
C ASN A 488 12.49 15.65 -30.19
N PRO A 489 11.48 16.32 -30.77
CA PRO A 489 10.89 17.59 -30.31
C PRO A 489 10.12 17.39 -29.00
N TYR A 490 9.96 18.44 -28.19
CA TYR A 490 9.03 18.39 -27.07
C TYR A 490 7.59 18.25 -27.56
N TYR A 491 6.77 17.53 -26.79
CA TYR A 491 5.34 17.38 -27.06
C TYR A 491 4.48 18.33 -26.22
N ASN A 492 3.33 18.70 -26.79
CA ASN A 492 2.33 19.54 -26.15
C ASN A 492 1.40 18.73 -25.21
N TYR A 493 1.08 17.49 -25.61
CA TYR A 493 0.27 16.52 -24.89
C TYR A 493 1.09 15.25 -24.58
N PRO A 494 0.65 14.37 -23.66
CA PRO A 494 1.41 13.17 -23.28
C PRO A 494 1.72 12.22 -24.46
N TRP A 495 0.93 12.30 -25.53
CA TRP A 495 1.01 11.44 -26.72
C TRP A 495 1.50 12.15 -27.99
N GLY A 496 1.74 13.46 -27.98
CA GLY A 496 2.12 14.20 -29.18
C GLY A 496 1.68 15.66 -29.16
N ASN A 497 1.66 16.29 -30.33
CA ASN A 497 1.29 17.70 -30.48
C ASN A 497 -0.19 17.91 -30.82
N ASP A 498 -0.81 16.90 -31.42
CA ASP A 498 -2.18 16.99 -31.88
C ASP A 498 -3.18 16.79 -30.74
N GLN A 499 -4.21 17.62 -30.76
CA GLN A 499 -5.38 17.46 -29.92
C GLN A 499 -6.16 16.25 -30.41
N ASP A 500 -6.42 15.31 -29.49
CA ASP A 500 -7.17 14.10 -29.78
C ASP A 500 -8.13 13.81 -28.62
N ILE A 501 -9.39 14.21 -28.81
CA ILE A 501 -10.49 14.03 -27.85
C ILE A 501 -10.79 12.54 -27.57
N THR A 502 -10.22 11.61 -28.34
CA THR A 502 -10.43 10.17 -28.13
C THR A 502 -9.39 9.53 -27.21
N LYS A 503 -8.40 10.30 -26.74
CA LYS A 503 -7.28 9.82 -25.91
C LYS A 503 -7.35 10.25 -24.44
N ALA A 504 -8.31 11.10 -24.09
CA ALA A 504 -8.49 11.61 -22.73
C ALA A 504 -9.96 11.96 -22.49
N ASN A 505 -10.33 11.99 -21.22
CA ASN A 505 -11.64 12.47 -20.80
C ASN A 505 -11.64 14.01 -20.83
N TRP A 506 -12.33 14.57 -21.82
CA TRP A 506 -12.43 15.99 -22.14
C TRP A 506 -13.87 16.34 -22.51
N PRO A 507 -14.24 17.63 -22.60
CA PRO A 507 -15.52 17.99 -23.16
C PRO A 507 -15.68 17.41 -24.57
N ASP A 508 -16.80 16.74 -24.81
CA ASP A 508 -17.17 16.09 -26.06
C ASP A 508 -16.25 14.91 -26.45
N SER A 509 -15.62 14.21 -25.49
CA SER A 509 -14.86 12.97 -25.76
C SER A 509 -15.74 11.83 -26.29
N LYS A 510 -17.08 11.96 -26.18
CA LYS A 510 -18.09 10.99 -26.62
C LYS A 510 -17.93 9.62 -25.96
N ASP A 511 -17.23 9.57 -24.82
CA ASP A 511 -17.17 8.39 -24.01
C ASP A 511 -18.54 8.15 -23.34
N PRO A 512 -18.83 6.92 -22.91
CA PRO A 512 -20.17 6.55 -22.49
C PRO A 512 -20.55 7.06 -21.08
N TYR A 513 -19.65 7.81 -20.42
CA TYR A 513 -19.91 8.50 -19.16
C TYR A 513 -20.41 9.93 -19.35
N GLU A 514 -20.25 10.53 -20.54
CA GLU A 514 -20.86 11.82 -20.88
C GLU A 514 -22.39 11.70 -20.91
N GLY A 515 -23.07 12.37 -19.98
CA GLY A 515 -24.53 12.33 -19.85
C GLY A 515 -25.25 13.27 -20.81
N THR A 516 -26.38 12.82 -21.38
CA THR A 516 -27.23 13.63 -22.29
C THR A 516 -28.10 14.67 -21.58
N THR A 517 -27.99 14.82 -20.25
CA THR A 517 -28.68 15.84 -19.45
C THR A 517 -27.80 16.30 -18.29
N GLU A 518 -27.86 17.60 -17.96
CA GLU A 518 -27.08 18.29 -16.90
C GLU A 518 -27.29 17.75 -15.47
N ALA A 519 -28.04 16.66 -15.27
CA ALA A 519 -28.44 16.15 -13.95
C ALA A 519 -27.58 14.99 -13.42
N SER A 520 -26.47 14.63 -14.07
CA SER A 520 -25.67 13.44 -13.73
C SER A 520 -24.19 13.77 -13.50
N TYR A 521 -23.87 14.44 -12.39
CA TYR A 521 -22.49 14.75 -12.03
C TYR A 521 -21.86 13.66 -11.16
N PRO A 522 -20.55 13.34 -11.35
CA PRO A 522 -19.57 13.89 -12.28
C PRO A 522 -19.23 12.99 -13.48
N PHE A 523 -18.80 13.62 -14.58
CA PHE A 523 -18.44 12.98 -15.85
C PHE A 523 -16.99 12.44 -15.88
N THR A 524 -16.48 11.96 -14.74
CA THR A 524 -15.19 11.25 -14.71
C THR A 524 -15.30 9.90 -15.42
N THR A 525 -14.20 9.41 -15.99
CA THR A 525 -14.05 8.02 -16.42
C THR A 525 -13.24 7.24 -15.37
N PRO A 526 -13.30 5.89 -15.36
CA PRO A 526 -12.37 5.08 -14.59
C PRO A 526 -10.92 5.47 -14.90
N VAL A 527 -10.03 5.39 -13.91
CA VAL A 527 -8.62 5.72 -14.15
C VAL A 527 -8.01 4.77 -15.18
N GLY A 528 -7.22 5.30 -16.11
CA GLY A 528 -6.64 4.54 -17.22
C GLY A 528 -7.65 4.03 -18.24
N PHE A 529 -8.87 4.57 -18.30
CA PHE A 529 -9.92 4.11 -19.23
C PHE A 529 -9.47 4.14 -20.69
N TYR A 530 -8.73 5.18 -21.10
CA TYR A 530 -8.17 5.34 -22.44
C TYR A 530 -6.92 4.46 -22.64
N ASP A 531 -7.11 3.14 -22.62
CA ASP A 531 -6.04 2.14 -22.70
C ASP A 531 -5.80 1.59 -24.12
N GLY A 532 -6.73 1.81 -25.04
CA GLY A 532 -6.72 1.25 -26.40
C GLY A 532 -7.56 -0.02 -26.56
N SER A 533 -8.24 -0.47 -25.50
CA SER A 533 -9.03 -1.70 -25.47
C SER A 533 -10.52 -1.45 -25.78
N LEU A 534 -11.22 -2.53 -26.13
CA LEU A 534 -12.69 -2.55 -26.15
C LEU A 534 -13.20 -2.81 -24.74
N HIS A 535 -13.98 -1.87 -24.20
CA HIS A 535 -14.62 -2.02 -22.89
C HIS A 535 -16.09 -2.40 -23.04
N LEU A 536 -16.62 -3.12 -22.06
CA LEU A 536 -18.03 -3.54 -22.00
C LEU A 536 -18.78 -2.86 -20.85
N LYS A 537 -20.04 -2.47 -21.09
CA LYS A 537 -20.88 -1.85 -20.06
C LYS A 537 -21.05 -2.74 -18.82
N SER A 538 -21.06 -4.05 -19.01
CA SER A 538 -21.15 -5.04 -17.92
C SER A 538 -19.97 -4.98 -16.94
N GLU A 539 -18.82 -4.46 -17.36
CA GLU A 539 -17.59 -4.38 -16.55
C GLU A 539 -17.43 -3.01 -15.91
N TYR A 540 -17.95 -1.97 -16.57
CA TYR A 540 -17.64 -0.57 -16.27
C TYR A 540 -18.86 0.28 -15.85
N SER A 541 -20.06 -0.26 -16.01
CA SER A 541 -21.32 0.26 -15.45
C SER A 541 -21.62 1.74 -15.79
N TRP A 542 -21.18 2.22 -16.96
CA TRP A 542 -21.43 3.58 -17.40
C TRP A 542 -22.93 3.85 -17.66
N PRO A 543 -23.38 5.11 -17.49
CA PRO A 543 -24.79 5.48 -17.61
C PRO A 543 -25.33 5.37 -19.05
N GLY A 544 -24.52 5.65 -20.08
CA GLY A 544 -24.93 5.69 -21.48
C GLY A 544 -25.54 4.38 -22.01
N SER A 545 -26.33 4.46 -23.10
CA SER A 545 -27.02 3.30 -23.69
C SER A 545 -26.12 2.34 -24.47
N ALA A 546 -24.90 2.75 -24.82
CA ALA A 546 -23.92 1.91 -25.49
C ALA A 546 -23.58 0.67 -24.66
N VAL A 547 -23.51 -0.50 -25.31
CA VAL A 547 -23.16 -1.78 -24.64
C VAL A 547 -21.65 -2.03 -24.61
N SER A 548 -20.90 -1.36 -25.47
CA SER A 548 -19.44 -1.39 -25.55
C SER A 548 -18.88 -0.05 -26.03
N TYR A 549 -17.60 0.20 -25.77
CA TYR A 549 -16.88 1.39 -26.23
C TYR A 549 -15.42 1.03 -26.52
N GLN A 550 -14.93 1.39 -27.71
CA GLN A 550 -13.54 1.18 -28.10
C GLN A 550 -12.74 2.44 -27.78
N THR A 551 -11.70 2.30 -26.95
CA THR A 551 -10.85 3.43 -26.57
C THR A 551 -9.65 3.57 -27.50
N THR A 552 -9.08 4.78 -27.54
CA THR A 552 -7.74 5.03 -28.06
C THR A 552 -6.79 5.16 -26.88
N SER A 553 -5.59 4.60 -26.97
CA SER A 553 -4.62 4.68 -25.88
C SER A 553 -4.13 6.13 -25.70
N GLY A 554 -4.33 6.67 -24.50
CA GLY A 554 -3.82 7.95 -24.02
C GLY A 554 -2.53 7.85 -23.20
N ALA A 555 -1.99 6.65 -23.02
CA ALA A 555 -0.72 6.46 -22.32
C ALA A 555 0.43 7.16 -23.04
N ASN A 556 1.32 7.77 -22.26
CA ASN A 556 2.62 8.21 -22.75
C ASN A 556 3.63 7.05 -22.81
N ALA A 557 4.86 7.32 -23.27
CA ALA A 557 5.86 6.25 -23.45
C ALA A 557 6.37 5.60 -22.14
N PHE A 558 6.08 6.20 -20.98
CA PHE A 558 6.32 5.57 -19.67
C PHE A 558 5.16 4.68 -19.20
N GLY A 559 4.08 4.58 -19.99
CA GLY A 559 2.89 3.80 -19.66
C GLY A 559 2.06 4.44 -18.54
N ILE A 560 2.12 5.77 -18.43
CA ILE A 560 1.33 6.57 -17.50
C ILE A 560 0.12 7.13 -18.23
N TYR A 561 -1.05 7.00 -17.62
CA TYR A 561 -2.34 7.44 -18.15
C TYR A 561 -2.82 8.70 -17.44
N ASP A 562 -3.82 9.34 -18.04
CA ASP A 562 -4.56 10.48 -17.46
C ASP A 562 -3.67 11.68 -17.12
N MET A 563 -2.49 11.80 -17.74
CA MET A 563 -1.63 12.99 -17.64
C MET A 563 -2.23 14.21 -18.39
N ALA A 564 -3.42 14.04 -18.96
CA ALA A 564 -4.20 15.04 -19.67
C ALA A 564 -5.69 14.68 -19.51
N GLY A 565 -6.53 15.62 -19.05
CA GLY A 565 -7.96 15.42 -18.85
C GLY A 565 -8.30 14.63 -17.59
N ASN A 566 -9.52 14.07 -17.55
CA ASN A 566 -10.14 13.43 -16.38
C ASN A 566 -10.25 14.36 -15.16
N VAL A 567 -9.24 14.46 -14.28
CA VAL A 567 -9.25 15.42 -13.17
C VAL A 567 -7.94 16.19 -13.08
N TRP A 568 -8.02 17.42 -12.54
CA TRP A 568 -6.83 18.15 -12.14
C TRP A 568 -6.10 17.36 -11.07
N GLU A 569 -4.77 17.37 -11.12
CA GLU A 569 -3.96 16.64 -10.16
C GLU A 569 -3.19 17.58 -9.25
N LEU A 570 -3.41 17.44 -7.94
CA LEU A 570 -2.64 18.14 -6.93
C LEU A 570 -1.16 17.70 -6.97
N ILE A 571 -0.27 18.68 -6.88
CA ILE A 571 1.18 18.46 -6.72
C ILE A 571 1.66 18.93 -5.35
N ASN A 572 2.88 18.55 -4.96
CA ASN A 572 3.46 18.96 -3.68
C ASN A 572 3.66 20.48 -3.58
N ASP A 573 4.09 21.10 -4.67
CA ASP A 573 4.63 22.46 -4.71
C ASP A 573 3.58 23.51 -4.33
N TRP A 574 4.03 24.57 -3.67
CA TRP A 574 3.28 25.81 -3.66
C TRP A 574 3.24 26.39 -5.08
N TYR A 575 2.12 27.01 -5.45
CA TYR A 575 2.02 27.70 -6.73
C TYR A 575 2.80 29.01 -6.70
N GLY A 576 3.57 29.28 -7.76
CA GLY A 576 4.31 30.53 -7.92
C GLY A 576 4.28 31.02 -9.37
N GLN A 577 3.58 32.14 -9.61
CA GLN A 577 3.37 32.72 -10.94
C GLN A 577 4.66 32.95 -11.73
N ASN A 578 5.72 33.42 -11.05
CA ASN A 578 7.02 33.71 -11.67
C ASN A 578 8.10 32.68 -11.32
N TYR A 579 7.74 31.56 -10.71
CA TYR A 579 8.70 30.64 -10.10
C TYR A 579 9.70 30.06 -11.11
N TYR A 580 9.30 29.84 -12.36
CA TYR A 580 10.18 29.31 -13.41
C TYR A 580 11.41 30.21 -13.67
N SER A 581 11.29 31.52 -13.46
CA SER A 581 12.42 32.46 -13.61
C SER A 581 13.49 32.33 -12.52
N THR A 582 13.14 31.71 -11.39
CA THR A 582 14.01 31.53 -10.22
C THR A 582 14.16 30.07 -9.80
N SER A 583 13.62 29.14 -10.60
CA SER A 583 13.59 27.71 -10.28
C SER A 583 15.01 27.15 -10.19
N PRO A 584 15.36 26.41 -9.12
CA PRO A 584 16.64 25.75 -9.04
C PRO A 584 16.72 24.62 -10.07
N TYR A 585 17.93 24.35 -10.54
CA TYR A 585 18.18 23.31 -11.52
C TYR A 585 17.94 21.90 -10.97
N ASP A 586 18.43 21.58 -9.77
CA ASP A 586 18.32 20.24 -9.19
C ASP A 586 17.05 20.06 -8.35
N ASN A 587 16.17 19.14 -8.79
CA ASN A 587 14.97 18.67 -8.07
C ASN A 587 14.14 19.80 -7.43
N PRO A 588 13.62 20.76 -8.23
CA PRO A 588 12.84 21.88 -7.71
C PRO A 588 11.56 21.39 -7.02
N LYS A 589 11.19 22.06 -5.93
CA LYS A 589 10.06 21.70 -5.04
C LYS A 589 9.04 22.82 -4.91
N GLY A 590 9.12 23.81 -5.78
CA GLY A 590 8.34 25.04 -5.74
C GLY A 590 8.93 26.08 -4.77
N PRO A 591 8.30 27.27 -4.71
CA PRO A 591 8.65 28.28 -3.73
C PRO A 591 8.30 27.83 -2.31
N ASP A 592 9.01 28.37 -1.31
CA ASP A 592 8.75 28.08 0.11
C ASP A 592 7.34 28.53 0.56
N VAL A 593 6.78 29.53 -0.13
CA VAL A 593 5.46 30.10 0.11
C VAL A 593 4.68 30.26 -1.20
N GLY A 594 3.38 30.02 -1.15
CA GLY A 594 2.50 30.19 -2.32
C GLY A 594 2.30 31.65 -2.69
N PHE A 595 2.09 31.89 -3.97
CA PHE A 595 1.63 33.17 -4.48
C PHE A 595 0.21 33.46 -3.97
N THR A 596 -0.01 34.69 -3.52
CA THR A 596 -1.32 35.14 -3.05
C THR A 596 -2.20 35.49 -4.24
N MET A 597 -3.26 34.71 -4.46
CA MET A 597 -4.21 34.92 -5.54
C MET A 597 -5.11 36.15 -5.29
N PRO A 598 -5.87 36.64 -6.28
CA PRO A 598 -6.74 37.82 -6.11
C PRO A 598 -7.77 37.72 -4.98
N ASP A 599 -8.08 36.51 -4.51
CA ASP A 599 -8.95 36.24 -3.36
C ASP A 599 -8.24 36.38 -2.00
N GLY A 600 -6.94 36.70 -2.00
CA GLY A 600 -6.12 36.93 -0.81
C GLY A 600 -5.47 35.68 -0.23
N LYS A 601 -5.51 34.52 -0.89
CA LYS A 601 -5.03 33.25 -0.30
C LYS A 601 -3.94 32.58 -1.14
N GLN A 602 -3.19 31.66 -0.51
CA GLN A 602 -2.05 30.96 -1.12
C GLN A 602 -2.43 29.55 -1.56
N TYR A 603 -1.99 29.15 -2.76
CA TYR A 603 -2.50 27.96 -3.44
C TYR A 603 -1.37 26.95 -3.64
N ARG A 604 -1.67 25.65 -3.47
CA ARG A 604 -0.82 24.56 -3.99
C ARG A 604 -1.02 24.43 -5.50
N GLY A 605 0.03 24.06 -6.23
CA GLY A 605 -0.06 23.85 -7.68
C GLY A 605 -0.94 22.67 -8.06
N MET A 606 -1.34 22.62 -9.32
CA MET A 606 -2.03 21.47 -9.93
C MET A 606 -1.76 21.41 -11.43
N ARG A 607 -1.91 20.23 -12.01
CA ARG A 607 -1.52 19.92 -13.40
C ARG A 607 -2.56 19.03 -14.09
N GLY A 608 -2.54 18.96 -15.43
CA GLY A 608 -3.24 17.93 -16.21
C GLY A 608 -4.59 18.31 -16.81
N GLY A 609 -5.26 19.38 -16.37
CA GLY A 609 -6.62 19.69 -16.85
C GLY A 609 -7.66 18.69 -16.33
N ASN A 610 -8.90 18.73 -16.82
CA ASN A 610 -9.97 17.84 -16.38
C ASN A 610 -11.02 17.58 -17.48
N TRP A 611 -12.07 16.83 -17.18
CA TRP A 611 -13.18 16.53 -18.09
C TRP A 611 -14.04 17.73 -18.53
N TYR A 612 -13.97 18.87 -17.83
CA TYR A 612 -14.79 20.07 -18.08
C TYR A 612 -14.07 21.17 -18.88
N ASN A 613 -12.79 21.39 -18.60
CA ASN A 613 -12.00 22.44 -19.23
C ASN A 613 -10.63 21.95 -19.71
N GLY A 614 -10.39 20.64 -19.70
CA GLY A 614 -9.19 20.07 -20.27
C GLY A 614 -9.01 20.42 -21.75
N TYR A 615 -10.12 20.70 -22.43
CA TYR A 615 -10.23 21.21 -23.79
C TYR A 615 -11.49 22.09 -23.93
N ASN A 616 -11.40 23.33 -24.43
CA ASN A 616 -12.59 24.15 -24.71
C ASN A 616 -12.50 24.84 -26.08
N ILE A 617 -13.52 24.62 -26.92
CA ILE A 617 -13.77 25.42 -28.12
C ILE A 617 -15.04 26.24 -27.88
N THR A 618 -14.92 27.47 -27.40
CA THR A 618 -16.03 28.43 -27.45
C THR A 618 -15.68 29.62 -28.33
N GLY A 619 -16.47 29.85 -29.39
CA GLY A 619 -16.45 31.09 -30.17
C GLY A 619 -15.30 31.26 -31.17
N GLY A 620 -14.60 30.19 -31.57
CA GLY A 620 -13.53 30.26 -32.58
C GLY A 620 -12.21 30.88 -32.09
N SER A 621 -12.08 31.12 -30.78
CA SER A 621 -10.78 31.34 -30.12
C SER A 621 -10.45 30.10 -29.29
N VAL A 622 -9.22 29.60 -29.44
CA VAL A 622 -8.67 28.50 -28.64
C VAL A 622 -8.45 29.04 -27.23
N ASN A 623 -9.47 28.97 -26.38
CA ASN A 623 -9.30 29.31 -24.96
C ASN A 623 -8.87 28.04 -24.22
N ASP A 624 -7.56 27.99 -23.98
CA ASP A 624 -6.87 27.38 -22.85
C ASP A 624 -6.89 25.85 -22.79
N GLY A 625 -5.98 25.23 -23.55
CA GLY A 625 -5.63 23.81 -23.43
C GLY A 625 -5.00 23.51 -22.08
N HIS A 626 -5.81 23.41 -21.03
CA HIS A 626 -5.39 23.11 -19.66
C HIS A 626 -4.80 21.71 -19.48
N SER A 627 -5.07 20.81 -20.42
CA SER A 627 -4.46 19.46 -20.45
C SER A 627 -3.13 19.39 -21.20
N ARG A 628 -2.58 20.53 -21.62
CA ARG A 628 -1.20 20.57 -22.11
C ARG A 628 -0.27 20.20 -20.96
N VAL A 629 0.78 19.44 -21.27
CA VAL A 629 1.72 18.96 -20.26
C VAL A 629 2.40 20.12 -19.53
N SER A 630 2.59 21.29 -20.18
CA SER A 630 3.19 22.49 -19.58
C SER A 630 2.24 23.36 -18.74
N ASN A 631 0.93 23.13 -18.82
CA ASN A 631 -0.03 24.02 -18.16
C ASN A 631 -0.01 23.85 -16.64
N ARG A 632 -0.10 24.99 -15.94
CA ARG A 632 -0.05 25.06 -14.47
C ARG A 632 -0.97 26.13 -13.86
N ASN A 633 -1.82 26.78 -14.66
CA ASN A 633 -2.63 27.92 -14.22
C ASN A 633 -3.73 27.45 -13.23
N PRO A 634 -3.74 27.91 -11.96
CA PRO A 634 -4.71 27.49 -10.96
C PRO A 634 -5.92 28.42 -10.79
N SER A 635 -5.96 29.56 -11.50
CA SER A 635 -6.67 30.78 -11.06
C SER A 635 -8.19 30.80 -11.23
N TYR A 636 -8.75 30.17 -12.26
CA TYR A 636 -10.13 30.46 -12.66
C TYR A 636 -11.16 29.43 -12.13
N TYR A 637 -10.73 28.23 -11.70
CA TYR A 637 -11.65 27.09 -11.57
C TYR A 637 -11.72 26.43 -10.17
N ARG A 638 -11.09 27.00 -9.13
CA ARG A 638 -11.32 26.58 -7.73
C ARG A 638 -12.64 27.09 -7.13
N GLY A 639 -13.43 27.85 -7.90
CA GLY A 639 -14.67 28.49 -7.47
C GLY A 639 -14.45 29.74 -6.60
N PRO A 640 -15.44 30.65 -6.51
CA PRO A 640 -15.23 32.00 -5.98
C PRO A 640 -15.18 32.14 -4.44
N GLN A 641 -15.14 31.05 -3.66
CA GLN A 641 -15.25 31.14 -2.18
C GLN A 641 -14.08 30.53 -1.39
N ASP A 642 -13.29 29.58 -1.91
CA ASP A 642 -12.20 28.97 -1.15
C ASP A 642 -11.08 28.39 -2.04
N PRO A 643 -9.80 28.78 -1.84
CA PRO A 643 -8.62 28.32 -2.58
C PRO A 643 -8.32 26.85 -2.34
N ASN A 644 -8.89 26.29 -1.28
CA ASN A 644 -8.80 24.91 -0.92
C ASN A 644 -10.10 24.16 -1.25
N HIS A 645 -11.12 24.79 -1.85
CA HIS A 645 -12.35 24.08 -2.21
C HIS A 645 -12.03 22.93 -3.18
N PRO A 646 -12.36 21.68 -2.82
CA PRO A 646 -12.01 20.53 -3.64
C PRO A 646 -13.15 20.33 -4.63
N TRP A 647 -13.15 21.15 -5.68
CA TRP A 647 -14.11 20.97 -6.76
C TRP A 647 -14.09 19.52 -7.26
N TYR A 648 -15.25 19.05 -7.71
CA TYR A 648 -15.51 17.66 -8.12
C TYR A 648 -14.75 17.21 -9.39
N HIS A 649 -13.80 18.03 -9.84
CA HIS A 649 -12.89 17.78 -10.96
C HIS A 649 -11.42 17.84 -10.53
N ILE A 650 -11.12 17.81 -9.22
CA ILE A 650 -9.77 17.80 -8.65
C ILE A 650 -9.55 16.47 -7.92
N GLY A 651 -8.50 15.76 -8.31
CA GLY A 651 -7.95 14.58 -7.64
C GLY A 651 -6.43 14.70 -7.50
N PHE A 652 -5.75 13.55 -7.46
CA PHE A 652 -4.30 13.50 -7.32
C PHE A 652 -3.75 12.12 -7.66
N ARG A 653 -2.44 12.07 -7.92
CA ARG A 653 -1.66 10.84 -8.03
C ARG A 653 -0.47 10.87 -7.05
N VAL A 654 0.15 9.72 -6.80
CA VAL A 654 1.24 9.59 -5.82
C VAL A 654 2.58 9.32 -6.49
N ALA A 655 3.66 9.75 -5.85
CA ALA A 655 5.04 9.48 -6.22
C ALA A 655 5.86 9.10 -4.98
N ARG A 656 7.01 8.46 -5.18
CA ARG A 656 7.99 8.20 -4.11
C ARG A 656 9.40 8.15 -4.67
N ASN A 657 10.36 8.43 -3.79
CA ASN A 657 11.77 8.40 -4.17
C ASN A 657 12.22 6.97 -4.53
N TYR A 658 13.18 6.88 -5.46
CA TYR A 658 13.92 5.65 -5.68
C TYR A 658 14.99 5.48 -4.59
N ASP A 659 14.84 4.47 -3.74
CA ASP A 659 15.77 4.16 -2.66
C ASP A 659 16.76 3.06 -3.08
N ASN A 660 18.03 3.41 -3.20
CA ASN A 660 19.10 2.48 -3.58
C ASN A 660 19.70 1.74 -2.36
N SER A 661 19.18 1.99 -1.15
CA SER A 661 19.75 1.49 0.10
C SER A 661 19.25 0.10 0.54
N SER A 662 18.21 -0.45 -0.09
CA SER A 662 17.58 -1.73 0.30
C SER A 662 18.18 -2.98 -0.36
N THR A 663 19.21 -2.85 -1.21
CA THR A 663 19.98 -4.01 -1.65
C THR A 663 21.11 -4.25 -0.67
N GLY A 664 20.99 -5.28 0.18
CA GLY A 664 22.00 -5.76 1.12
C GLY A 664 23.24 -6.34 0.43
N ILE A 665 23.85 -5.58 -0.47
CA ILE A 665 25.24 -5.74 -0.89
C ILE A 665 25.89 -4.44 -0.47
N THR A 666 26.80 -4.53 0.49
CA THR A 666 27.76 -3.45 0.71
C THR A 666 28.40 -3.19 -0.64
N GLU A 667 28.07 -2.08 -1.29
CA GLU A 667 29.07 -1.41 -2.10
C GLU A 667 30.23 -1.22 -1.14
N THR A 668 31.24 -2.08 -1.21
CA THR A 668 32.59 -1.63 -0.88
C THR A 668 32.81 -0.44 -1.81
N LYS A 669 32.52 0.76 -1.28
CA LYS A 669 33.15 1.98 -1.73
C LYS A 669 34.64 1.74 -1.53
N ALA A 670 35.27 1.15 -2.54
CA ALA A 670 36.64 1.51 -2.82
C ALA A 670 36.58 3.02 -3.08
N ASN A 671 37.21 3.81 -2.23
CA ASN A 671 37.42 5.23 -2.47
C ASN A 671 37.96 5.41 -3.89
N GLY A 672 37.10 5.88 -4.80
CA GLY A 672 37.40 6.08 -6.22
C GLY A 672 36.12 6.00 -7.05
N SER A 673 35.88 7.02 -7.89
CA SER A 673 34.82 7.01 -8.90
C SER A 673 34.86 5.72 -9.71
N ALA A 674 33.75 4.97 -9.78
CA ALA A 674 33.68 3.82 -10.68
C ALA A 674 33.86 4.31 -12.12
N ASP A 675 34.70 3.64 -12.90
CA ASP A 675 35.05 4.03 -14.27
C ASP A 675 34.13 3.37 -15.32
N ILE A 676 33.14 2.59 -14.87
CA ILE A 676 32.18 1.85 -15.69
C ILE A 676 30.75 1.96 -15.15
N ILE A 677 29.78 1.94 -16.07
CA ILE A 677 28.36 1.81 -15.78
C ILE A 677 27.81 0.72 -16.70
N LEU A 678 27.28 -0.38 -16.16
CA LEU A 678 26.62 -1.44 -16.93
C LEU A 678 25.10 -1.33 -16.76
N TYR A 679 24.39 -1.06 -17.86
CA TYR A 679 22.94 -0.93 -17.86
C TYR A 679 22.27 -2.30 -17.92
N GLN A 680 21.01 -2.36 -17.48
CA GLN A 680 20.18 -3.54 -17.64
C GLN A 680 19.86 -3.74 -19.13
N ASN A 681 20.07 -4.95 -19.65
CA ASN A 681 19.77 -5.30 -21.03
C ASN A 681 18.28 -5.12 -21.33
N PHE A 682 17.96 -4.66 -22.55
CA PHE A 682 16.58 -4.47 -23.00
C PHE A 682 16.37 -5.02 -24.42
N PRO A 683 15.29 -5.79 -24.67
CA PRO A 683 14.29 -6.26 -23.70
C PRO A 683 14.86 -7.28 -22.69
N ASN A 684 14.23 -7.38 -21.51
CA ASN A 684 14.47 -8.41 -20.49
C ASN A 684 13.17 -8.67 -19.69
N PRO A 685 12.57 -9.87 -19.74
CA PRO A 685 13.01 -11.05 -20.48
C PRO A 685 12.96 -10.87 -22.01
N PHE A 686 13.66 -11.72 -22.75
CA PHE A 686 13.71 -11.68 -24.23
C PHE A 686 13.82 -13.09 -24.83
N SER A 687 13.41 -13.25 -26.10
CA SER A 687 13.34 -14.55 -26.76
C SER A 687 14.46 -14.84 -27.76
N SER A 688 14.94 -13.84 -28.49
CA SER A 688 16.01 -14.01 -29.50
C SER A 688 17.16 -13.02 -29.30
N THR A 689 16.87 -11.73 -29.28
CA THR A 689 17.89 -10.68 -29.19
C THR A 689 17.61 -9.70 -28.05
N THR A 690 18.66 -9.21 -27.42
CA THR A 690 18.62 -8.13 -26.43
C THR A 690 19.77 -7.17 -26.67
N THR A 691 19.65 -5.94 -26.19
CA THR A 691 20.72 -4.95 -26.28
C THR A 691 21.37 -4.79 -24.91
N ILE A 692 22.68 -4.97 -24.84
CA ILE A 692 23.49 -4.70 -23.65
C ILE A 692 24.21 -3.38 -23.85
N GLN A 693 23.95 -2.43 -22.96
CA GLN A 693 24.56 -1.10 -22.99
C GLN A 693 25.50 -0.92 -21.81
N PHE A 694 26.58 -0.18 -22.02
CA PHE A 694 27.46 0.25 -20.93
C PHE A 694 28.18 1.56 -21.27
N SER A 695 28.47 2.37 -20.25
CA SER A 695 29.28 3.58 -20.35
C SER A 695 30.66 3.34 -19.75
N LEU A 696 31.70 3.76 -20.47
CA LEU A 696 33.06 3.85 -19.97
C LEU A 696 33.36 5.31 -19.65
N LEU A 697 33.75 5.58 -18.42
CA LEU A 697 34.14 6.92 -17.95
C LEU A 697 35.64 7.19 -18.16
N LYS A 698 36.41 6.16 -18.54
CA LYS A 698 37.77 6.28 -19.07
C LYS A 698 38.00 5.26 -20.20
N SER A 699 38.98 5.55 -21.05
CA SER A 699 39.42 4.60 -22.09
C SER A 699 40.23 3.46 -21.47
N GLY A 700 40.00 2.21 -21.88
CA GLY A 700 40.74 1.06 -21.35
C GLY A 700 40.38 -0.26 -22.04
N SER A 701 41.01 -1.34 -21.60
CA SER A 701 40.76 -2.68 -22.15
C SER A 701 39.50 -3.26 -21.52
N VAL A 702 38.48 -3.52 -22.35
CA VAL A 702 37.14 -3.92 -21.92
C VAL A 702 36.84 -5.35 -22.33
N THR A 703 36.29 -6.12 -21.40
CA THR A 703 35.65 -7.40 -21.70
C THR A 703 34.19 -7.39 -21.27
N LEU A 704 33.28 -7.80 -22.16
CA LEU A 704 31.88 -8.09 -21.86
C LEU A 704 31.62 -9.56 -22.14
N LYS A 705 31.25 -10.32 -21.11
CA LYS A 705 31.10 -11.78 -21.16
C LYS A 705 29.76 -12.21 -20.58
N VAL A 706 29.23 -13.34 -21.05
CA VAL A 706 27.96 -13.95 -20.59
C VAL A 706 28.25 -15.28 -19.93
N TYR A 707 27.62 -15.53 -18.78
CA TYR A 707 27.78 -16.74 -17.98
C TYR A 707 26.42 -17.36 -17.63
N ASN A 708 26.37 -18.69 -17.52
CA ASN A 708 25.20 -19.40 -17.00
C ASN A 708 25.12 -19.36 -15.46
N LEU A 709 24.08 -19.95 -14.87
CA LEU A 709 23.86 -19.99 -13.42
C LEU A 709 24.94 -20.75 -12.63
N LEU A 710 25.70 -21.64 -13.29
CA LEU A 710 26.83 -22.35 -12.70
C LEU A 710 28.14 -21.54 -12.78
N GLY A 711 28.09 -20.31 -13.32
CA GLY A 711 29.25 -19.45 -13.51
C GLY A 711 30.14 -19.85 -14.69
N GLN A 712 29.68 -20.75 -15.57
CA GLN A 712 30.43 -21.14 -16.76
C GLN A 712 30.28 -20.08 -17.86
N LEU A 713 31.38 -19.77 -18.56
CA LEU A 713 31.41 -18.78 -19.64
C LEU A 713 30.72 -19.33 -20.89
N GLU A 714 29.67 -18.66 -21.35
CA GLU A 714 28.87 -19.05 -22.52
C GLU A 714 29.17 -18.20 -23.76
N ALA A 715 29.46 -16.91 -23.59
CA ALA A 715 29.84 -16.04 -24.71
C ALA A 715 30.76 -14.89 -24.28
N THR A 716 31.57 -14.41 -25.22
CA THR A 716 32.31 -13.13 -25.10
C THR A 716 31.81 -12.18 -26.17
N ILE A 717 31.18 -11.08 -25.74
CA ILE A 717 30.54 -10.08 -26.61
C ILE A 717 31.55 -8.99 -26.99
N VAL A 718 32.40 -8.59 -26.04
CA VAL A 718 33.45 -7.57 -26.25
C VAL A 718 34.74 -8.06 -25.62
N ASN A 719 35.88 -7.86 -26.30
CA ASN A 719 37.22 -8.09 -25.77
C ASN A 719 38.23 -7.23 -26.54
N GLU A 720 38.18 -5.92 -26.33
CA GLU A 720 39.01 -4.96 -27.05
C GLU A 720 39.28 -3.70 -26.21
N ARG A 721 40.17 -2.83 -26.68
CA ARG A 721 40.40 -1.53 -26.04
C ARG A 721 39.41 -0.51 -26.57
N LEU A 722 38.59 0.03 -25.69
CA LEU A 722 37.55 1.01 -26.00
C LEU A 722 37.90 2.38 -25.44
N ASN A 723 37.49 3.44 -26.14
CA ASN A 723 37.63 4.81 -25.65
C ASN A 723 36.54 5.15 -24.63
N GLN A 724 36.69 6.24 -23.88
CA GLN A 724 35.60 6.77 -23.05
C GLN A 724 34.35 7.03 -23.92
N GLY A 725 33.18 6.60 -23.46
CA GLY A 725 31.93 6.74 -24.21
C GLY A 725 30.85 5.72 -23.84
N LEU A 726 29.67 5.87 -24.44
CA LEU A 726 28.55 4.94 -24.33
C LEU A 726 28.63 3.90 -25.46
N TYR A 727 28.48 2.63 -25.11
CA TYR A 727 28.52 1.51 -26.02
C TYR A 727 27.23 0.70 -25.94
N SER A 728 26.82 0.15 -27.08
CA SER A 728 25.60 -0.63 -27.24
C SER A 728 25.86 -1.83 -28.13
N TYR A 729 25.76 -3.03 -27.57
CA TYR A 729 26.00 -4.28 -28.29
C TYR A 729 24.73 -5.13 -28.28
N GLN A 730 24.36 -5.68 -29.44
CA GLN A 730 23.31 -6.69 -29.49
C GLN A 730 23.86 -8.06 -29.08
N PHE A 731 23.11 -8.77 -28.27
CA PHE A 731 23.35 -10.15 -27.90
C PHE A 731 22.25 -11.04 -28.49
N ASN A 732 22.65 -12.00 -29.34
CA ASN A 732 21.77 -13.00 -29.91
C ASN A 732 21.85 -14.29 -29.07
N ALA A 733 20.68 -14.70 -28.57
CA ALA A 733 20.45 -15.85 -27.71
C ALA A 733 19.77 -17.03 -28.43
N ASP A 734 19.78 -17.09 -29.76
CA ASP A 734 19.06 -18.11 -30.54
C ASP A 734 19.46 -19.54 -30.17
N ASN A 735 20.74 -19.74 -29.85
CA ASN A 735 21.30 -21.03 -29.45
C ASN A 735 21.39 -21.24 -27.93
N PHE A 736 20.80 -20.35 -27.13
CA PHE A 736 20.83 -20.42 -25.67
C PHE A 736 19.50 -20.99 -25.13
N PRO A 737 19.54 -22.00 -24.24
CA PRO A 737 18.34 -22.49 -23.56
C PRO A 737 17.63 -21.40 -22.76
N THR A 738 16.30 -21.54 -22.60
CA THR A 738 15.51 -20.74 -21.64
C THR A 738 16.14 -20.82 -20.26
N GLY A 739 16.36 -19.67 -19.62
CA GLY A 739 17.01 -19.63 -18.31
C GLY A 739 17.51 -18.25 -17.94
N VAL A 740 18.06 -18.16 -16.72
CA VAL A 740 18.71 -16.96 -16.22
C VAL A 740 20.19 -17.03 -16.54
N TYR A 741 20.74 -15.95 -17.07
CA TYR A 741 22.15 -15.78 -17.36
C TYR A 741 22.65 -14.51 -16.66
N SER A 742 23.96 -14.39 -16.51
CA SER A 742 24.59 -13.14 -16.10
C SER A 742 25.51 -12.63 -17.21
N TYR A 743 25.67 -11.32 -17.30
CA TYR A 743 26.69 -10.71 -18.14
C TYR A 743 27.55 -9.78 -17.30
N GLN A 744 28.85 -9.87 -17.52
CA GLN A 744 29.90 -9.21 -16.77
C GLN A 744 30.67 -8.30 -17.69
N LEU A 745 30.72 -7.02 -17.33
CA LEU A 745 31.60 -6.02 -17.92
C LEU A 745 32.82 -5.83 -17.02
N GLN A 746 34.01 -5.85 -17.59
CA GLN A 746 35.25 -5.58 -16.89
C GLN A 746 36.11 -4.59 -17.66
N ILE A 747 36.68 -3.62 -16.95
CA ILE A 747 37.78 -2.75 -17.42
C ILE A 747 38.88 -2.77 -16.37
N ASP A 748 40.11 -3.07 -16.76
CA ASP A 748 41.25 -3.20 -15.83
C ASP A 748 40.90 -4.08 -14.60
N ASN A 749 40.89 -3.49 -13.39
CA ASN A 749 40.57 -4.14 -12.11
C ASN A 749 39.11 -3.93 -11.64
N GLN A 750 38.27 -3.24 -12.42
CA GLN A 750 36.87 -2.97 -12.08
C GLN A 750 35.93 -3.89 -12.86
N GLN A 751 34.90 -4.41 -12.18
CA GLN A 751 33.90 -5.29 -12.77
C GLN A 751 32.49 -4.87 -12.37
N SER A 752 31.54 -5.08 -13.27
CA SER A 752 30.11 -4.92 -13.03
C SER A 752 29.35 -6.08 -13.65
N ILE A 753 28.35 -6.61 -12.95
CA ILE A 753 27.59 -7.80 -13.35
C ILE A 753 26.09 -7.48 -13.30
N LYS A 754 25.34 -7.93 -14.30
CA LYS A 754 23.87 -7.87 -14.35
C LYS A 754 23.31 -9.21 -14.80
N LYS A 755 22.02 -9.44 -14.56
CA LYS A 755 21.31 -10.68 -14.95
C LYS A 755 20.44 -10.44 -16.17
N MET A 756 20.22 -11.46 -16.98
CA MET A 756 19.24 -11.46 -18.08
C MET A 756 18.46 -12.77 -18.09
N ILE A 757 17.23 -12.72 -18.60
CA ILE A 757 16.32 -13.86 -18.68
C ILE A 757 16.00 -14.14 -20.15
N ILE A 758 16.33 -15.33 -20.61
CA ILE A 758 16.04 -15.82 -21.96
C ILE A 758 14.78 -16.70 -21.88
N ILE A 759 13.77 -16.43 -22.72
CA ILE A 759 12.50 -17.18 -22.80
C ILE A 759 12.26 -17.62 -24.25
N LYS A 760 12.44 -18.91 -24.53
CA LYS A 760 12.15 -19.54 -25.83
C LYS A 760 10.69 -19.98 -25.98
#